data_AF-A0A8C3TBI6-F1
#
_entry.id   AF-A0A8C3TBI6-F1
#
_cell.length_a   1.000
_cell.length_b   1.000
_cell.length_c   1.000
_cell.angle_alpha   90.00
_cell.angle_beta   90.00
_cell.angle_gamma   90.00
#
_symmetry.space_group_name_H-M   'P 1'
#
loop_
_entity.id
_entity.type
_entity.pdbx_description
1 polymer ?
#
loop_
_entity_poly.entity_id
_entity_poly.type
_entity_poly.pdbx_seq_one_letter_code
_entity_poly.pdbx_strand_id
1 'polypeptide(L)'
;MPSALAIFTCRPNSHPFQERHVYLDEPVKIGRSVARCRPAQNNATFDCKVLSRNHALVWFDHKTGKFYLQDTKSSNGTFINSQRLSRGSEESPPCEILSGDIIQFGVDVTENTRKVTHGCIVSTIKLFLPDGMEARLRSDVIHAPLPSPVDKVAANTPSMYSQELFQLSQYLQEALHREQMLEQKLATLQRLLAVTQEASDTSWQALIDEDRLLSRLEVMGNQLQACSKNQTEDSIRKELVALQEDKHNYETTAKESLRRVLQEKIEVVRKLSEVERSLSNTEDECTHLKEMNERTQEELRELANKYNGAVNEIKDLSDKLKVAEGRQEEIQQKGQAEKKELQHKINEMEEREQELQAKIEALQADNDFTNERLTALQGIQVDDFVPKINGSAEKEHFLSKSGGDCTFIHQFIECQNKFIDEGHLTKVEETKLLRENQARAKESDLSDTLSPSKEKSSDDTTDAQMDEQDLNEPIAKVSLLKDELQGAQSETETKQEIQQLHKELIEAQELARTSKQKCFELQALLEEERKAYRLQVEESTKQIQFLQAQLHRLQKDIENLREEKENEISSTRNALLSAQDEILLLQQGAEKAASERDTDIAALQEELQEVRAELERWRKEASEYEKEIVNLQASFQLRCQQCEDQQREEATRLQGKKVLDHPEGNCHNHFEMSECQI
;
A
#
# COMPACT_ATOMS: atom_id res chain seq x y z
N MET A 1 -24.32 -32.04 16.04
CA MET A 1 -24.62 -30.61 16.25
C MET A 1 -23.52 -29.83 15.56
N PRO A 2 -23.83 -28.88 14.68
CA PRO A 2 -22.83 -27.95 14.15
C PRO A 2 -22.28 -27.13 15.32
N SER A 3 -20.95 -27.11 15.50
CA SER A 3 -20.28 -26.48 16.64
C SER A 3 -19.25 -25.47 16.12
N ALA A 4 -19.28 -24.24 16.66
CA ALA A 4 -18.26 -23.24 16.34
C ALA A 4 -16.91 -23.67 16.91
N LEU A 5 -15.81 -23.44 16.18
CA LEU A 5 -14.49 -23.92 16.55
C LEU A 5 -13.47 -22.79 16.54
N ALA A 6 -12.69 -22.68 17.61
CA ALA A 6 -11.53 -21.81 17.71
C ALA A 6 -10.25 -22.63 17.80
N ILE A 7 -9.36 -22.46 16.83
CA ILE A 7 -8.04 -23.10 16.78
C ILE A 7 -6.98 -22.12 17.27
N PHE A 8 -6.28 -22.48 18.35
CA PHE A 8 -5.17 -21.71 18.90
C PHE A 8 -3.84 -22.34 18.47
N THR A 9 -3.06 -21.62 17.67
CA THR A 9 -1.72 -22.04 17.23
C THR A 9 -0.64 -21.26 17.97
N CYS A 10 0.43 -21.95 18.39
CA CYS A 10 1.54 -21.35 19.14
C CYS A 10 2.45 -20.55 18.19
N ARG A 11 2.78 -19.31 18.58
CA ARG A 11 3.73 -18.46 17.84
C ARG A 11 5.17 -18.64 18.35
N PRO A 12 6.20 -18.31 17.55
CA PRO A 12 7.61 -18.47 17.95
C PRO A 12 8.01 -17.67 19.19
N ASN A 13 7.34 -16.55 19.45
CA ASN A 13 7.56 -15.67 20.61
C ASN A 13 6.69 -16.04 21.83
N SER A 14 6.02 -17.19 21.81
CA SER A 14 5.17 -17.67 22.90
C SER A 14 5.91 -18.65 23.80
N HIS A 15 5.46 -18.74 25.06
CA HIS A 15 5.71 -19.92 25.88
C HIS A 15 5.13 -21.17 25.17
N PRO A 16 5.87 -22.29 25.08
CA PRO A 16 5.46 -23.43 24.27
C PRO A 16 4.12 -24.04 24.70
N PHE A 17 3.21 -24.25 23.75
CA PHE A 17 2.00 -25.04 23.94
C PHE A 17 1.60 -25.76 22.64
N GLN A 18 0.96 -26.92 22.78
CA GLN A 18 0.40 -27.66 21.63
C GLN A 18 -0.87 -26.99 21.12
N GLU A 19 -1.08 -27.04 19.80
CA GLU A 19 -2.26 -26.50 19.13
C GLU A 19 -3.57 -27.00 19.78
N ARG A 20 -4.52 -26.08 19.98
CA ARG A 20 -5.79 -26.36 20.66
C ARG A 20 -6.96 -26.17 19.71
N HIS A 21 -7.89 -27.12 19.71
CA HIS A 21 -9.13 -27.14 18.95
C HIS A 21 -10.31 -26.98 19.92
N VAL A 22 -10.68 -25.73 20.20
CA VAL A 22 -11.64 -25.39 21.24
C VAL A 22 -13.03 -25.19 20.64
N TYR A 23 -13.95 -26.11 20.93
CA TYR A 23 -15.35 -26.00 20.53
C TYR A 23 -16.07 -24.96 21.41
N LEU A 24 -16.78 -24.02 20.80
CA LEU A 24 -17.43 -22.85 21.41
C LEU A 24 -18.96 -22.99 21.46
N ASP A 25 -19.44 -24.16 21.86
CA ASP A 25 -20.88 -24.38 22.14
C ASP A 25 -21.33 -23.58 23.37
N GLU A 26 -20.44 -23.48 24.37
CA GLU A 26 -20.59 -22.68 25.57
C GLU A 26 -19.38 -21.74 25.73
N PRO A 27 -19.49 -20.65 26.52
CA PRO A 27 -18.35 -19.79 26.82
C PRO A 27 -17.19 -20.56 27.44
N VAL A 28 -16.05 -20.59 26.74
CA VAL A 28 -14.84 -21.30 27.18
C VAL A 28 -13.92 -20.36 27.93
N LYS A 29 -13.48 -20.81 29.09
CA LYS A 29 -12.57 -20.08 29.96
C LYS A 29 -11.11 -20.31 29.58
N ILE A 30 -10.39 -19.21 29.47
CA ILE A 30 -8.94 -19.18 29.24
C ILE A 30 -8.23 -18.91 30.55
N GLY A 31 -7.21 -19.71 30.87
CA GLY A 31 -6.45 -19.51 32.10
C GLY A 31 -5.35 -20.53 32.36
N ARG A 32 -4.74 -20.39 33.54
CA ARG A 32 -3.64 -21.23 33.99
C ARG A 32 -4.09 -22.63 34.44
N SER A 33 -3.28 -23.63 34.12
CA SER A 33 -3.37 -25.00 34.63
C SER A 33 -3.52 -25.05 36.15
N VAL A 34 -4.50 -25.82 36.62
CA VAL A 34 -4.76 -26.10 38.05
C VAL A 34 -5.02 -27.59 38.24
N ALA A 35 -4.94 -28.10 39.47
CA ALA A 35 -5.08 -29.53 39.75
C ALA A 35 -6.36 -30.18 39.17
N ARG A 36 -7.45 -29.40 39.04
CA ARG A 36 -8.74 -29.86 38.48
C ARG A 36 -8.93 -29.56 36.98
N CYS A 37 -8.10 -28.71 36.38
CA CYS A 37 -8.20 -28.29 34.97
C CYS A 37 -6.81 -28.35 34.35
N ARG A 38 -6.53 -29.47 33.66
CA ARG A 38 -5.27 -29.70 32.96
C ARG A 38 -5.35 -29.23 31.51
N PRO A 39 -4.22 -28.83 30.89
CA PRO A 39 -4.16 -28.54 29.48
C PRO A 39 -4.61 -29.74 28.65
N ALA A 40 -5.54 -29.53 27.72
CA ALA A 40 -6.01 -30.55 26.78
C ALA A 40 -6.28 -29.89 25.42
N GLN A 41 -6.30 -30.70 24.35
CA GLN A 41 -6.50 -30.21 22.99
C GLN A 41 -7.84 -29.47 22.82
N ASN A 42 -8.88 -29.87 23.55
CA ASN A 42 -10.21 -29.28 23.48
C ASN A 42 -10.45 -28.09 24.44
N ASN A 43 -9.42 -27.62 25.16
CA ASN A 43 -9.57 -26.53 26.13
C ASN A 43 -8.51 -25.43 25.95
N ALA A 44 -8.84 -24.24 26.44
CA ALA A 44 -7.95 -23.09 26.45
C ALA A 44 -7.20 -22.93 27.80
N THR A 45 -6.80 -24.05 28.40
CA THR A 45 -6.00 -24.06 29.63
C THR A 45 -4.52 -24.21 29.31
N PHE A 46 -3.68 -23.31 29.84
CA PHE A 46 -2.24 -23.24 29.55
C PHE A 46 -1.40 -23.45 30.81
N ASP A 47 -0.30 -24.19 30.71
CA ASP A 47 0.65 -24.33 31.81
C ASP A 47 1.65 -23.17 31.83
N CYS A 48 1.15 -21.96 32.07
CA CYS A 48 1.95 -20.75 32.00
C CYS A 48 1.81 -19.95 33.30
N LYS A 49 2.94 -19.64 33.96
CA LYS A 49 2.98 -19.00 35.28
C LYS A 49 2.39 -17.58 35.26
N VAL A 50 2.60 -16.86 34.16
CA VAL A 50 2.15 -15.45 34.01
C VAL A 50 0.66 -15.32 33.72
N LEU A 51 -0.06 -16.42 33.51
CA LEU A 51 -1.51 -16.41 33.37
C LEU A 51 -2.22 -16.48 34.72
N SER A 52 -3.38 -15.82 34.76
CA SER A 52 -4.34 -15.90 35.87
C SER A 52 -5.15 -17.20 35.74
N ARG A 53 -5.71 -17.71 36.84
CA ARG A 53 -6.59 -18.91 36.80
C ARG A 53 -7.86 -18.65 35.99
N ASN A 54 -8.37 -17.42 36.06
CA ASN A 54 -9.45 -16.88 35.24
C ASN A 54 -8.80 -15.69 34.53
N HIS A 55 -8.34 -15.89 33.31
CA HIS A 55 -7.61 -14.84 32.60
C HIS A 55 -8.53 -14.14 31.61
N ALA A 56 -9.14 -14.92 30.71
CA ALA A 56 -10.09 -14.40 29.75
C ALA A 56 -11.23 -15.40 29.52
N LEU A 57 -12.27 -14.94 28.82
CA LEU A 57 -13.40 -15.73 28.37
C LEU A 57 -13.57 -15.55 26.87
N VAL A 58 -13.71 -16.66 26.14
CA VAL A 58 -13.98 -16.66 24.70
C VAL A 58 -15.30 -17.37 24.43
N TRP A 59 -16.15 -16.79 23.58
CA TRP A 59 -17.42 -17.40 23.21
C TRP A 59 -17.85 -17.01 21.80
N PHE A 60 -18.77 -17.80 21.25
CA PHE A 60 -19.44 -17.54 19.99
C PHE A 60 -20.89 -17.10 20.26
N ASP A 61 -21.28 -15.94 19.76
CA ASP A 61 -22.66 -15.48 19.80
C ASP A 61 -23.43 -16.01 18.58
N HIS A 62 -24.27 -17.00 18.82
CA HIS A 62 -25.11 -17.65 17.81
C HIS A 62 -26.15 -16.70 17.20
N LYS A 63 -26.50 -15.58 17.87
CA LYS A 63 -27.47 -14.61 17.35
C LYS A 63 -26.83 -13.66 16.35
N THR A 64 -25.58 -13.24 16.59
CA THR A 64 -24.87 -12.28 15.74
C THR A 64 -23.91 -12.94 14.76
N GLY A 65 -23.58 -14.23 14.95
CA GLY A 65 -22.58 -14.95 14.16
C GLY A 65 -21.15 -14.44 14.40
N LYS A 66 -20.85 -13.93 15.59
CA LYS A 66 -19.58 -13.26 15.91
C LYS A 66 -18.89 -13.93 17.10
N PHE A 67 -17.57 -13.86 17.11
CA PHE A 67 -16.73 -14.36 18.20
C PHE A 67 -16.29 -13.19 19.08
N TYR A 68 -16.31 -13.41 20.39
CA TYR A 68 -15.93 -12.40 21.36
C TYR A 68 -14.88 -12.94 22.33
N LEU A 69 -13.98 -12.04 22.75
CA LEU A 69 -13.00 -12.24 23.79
C LEU A 69 -13.18 -11.17 24.87
N GLN A 70 -13.13 -11.57 26.13
CA GLN A 70 -13.24 -10.67 27.26
C GLN A 70 -12.17 -10.97 28.31
N ASP A 71 -11.47 -9.93 28.78
CA ASP A 71 -10.56 -10.04 29.91
C ASP A 71 -11.36 -10.09 31.23
N THR A 72 -11.09 -11.12 32.03
CA THR A 72 -11.80 -11.38 33.30
C THR A 72 -10.98 -10.94 34.52
N LYS A 73 -10.51 -9.68 34.52
CA LYS A 73 -9.66 -9.09 35.58
C LYS A 73 -8.31 -9.80 35.70
N SER A 74 -7.68 -10.02 34.56
CA SER A 74 -6.36 -10.63 34.48
C SER A 74 -5.30 -9.73 35.12
N SER A 75 -4.30 -10.34 35.78
CA SER A 75 -3.24 -9.58 36.46
C SER A 75 -2.28 -8.94 35.45
N ASN A 76 -1.95 -9.68 34.39
CA ASN A 76 -0.94 -9.29 33.40
C ASN A 76 -1.54 -8.79 32.07
N GLY A 77 -2.87 -8.72 31.95
CA GLY A 77 -3.56 -8.21 30.76
C GLY A 77 -3.76 -9.24 29.64
N THR A 78 -4.85 -9.07 28.90
CA THR A 78 -5.14 -9.72 27.62
C THR A 78 -4.99 -8.72 26.48
N PHE A 79 -4.44 -9.17 25.34
CA PHE A 79 -4.15 -8.34 24.19
C PHE A 79 -4.67 -8.98 22.90
N ILE A 80 -5.22 -8.16 22.00
CA ILE A 80 -5.61 -8.53 20.63
C ILE A 80 -4.79 -7.64 19.68
N ASN A 81 -4.00 -8.22 18.78
CA ASN A 81 -3.15 -7.51 17.83
C ASN A 81 -2.30 -6.40 18.50
N SER A 82 -1.65 -6.75 19.61
CA SER A 82 -0.84 -5.85 20.46
C SER A 82 -1.61 -4.73 21.18
N GLN A 83 -2.95 -4.67 21.07
CA GLN A 83 -3.79 -3.73 21.81
C GLN A 83 -4.35 -4.39 23.09
N ARG A 84 -4.15 -3.74 24.24
CA ARG A 84 -4.61 -4.22 25.55
C ARG A 84 -6.11 -3.95 25.74
N LEU A 85 -6.86 -4.94 26.25
CA LEU A 85 -8.33 -4.83 26.42
C LEU A 85 -8.76 -4.06 27.67
N SER A 86 -8.06 -4.23 28.79
CA SER A 86 -8.34 -3.56 30.07
C SER A 86 -7.07 -3.32 30.87
N ARG A 87 -7.13 -2.42 31.86
CA ARG A 87 -6.03 -2.26 32.84
C ARG A 87 -5.91 -3.51 33.70
N GLY A 88 -4.74 -3.71 34.31
CA GLY A 88 -4.49 -4.90 35.13
C GLY A 88 -5.49 -4.98 36.28
N SER A 89 -6.11 -6.14 36.46
CA SER A 89 -7.17 -6.39 37.45
C SER A 89 -8.53 -5.71 37.17
N GLU A 90 -8.75 -5.15 35.97
CA GLU A 90 -10.05 -4.64 35.52
C GLU A 90 -10.66 -5.55 34.45
N GLU A 91 -11.99 -5.61 34.42
CA GLU A 91 -12.74 -6.41 33.44
C GLU A 91 -12.91 -5.60 32.16
N SER A 92 -12.63 -6.21 31.00
CA SER A 92 -12.83 -5.53 29.71
C SER A 92 -14.29 -5.66 29.25
N PRO A 93 -14.77 -4.75 28.37
CA PRO A 93 -15.95 -5.04 27.57
C PRO A 93 -15.68 -6.23 26.63
N PRO A 94 -16.72 -6.93 26.14
CA PRO A 94 -16.59 -7.93 25.09
C PRO A 94 -16.00 -7.34 23.81
N CYS A 95 -14.86 -7.85 23.36
CA CYS A 95 -14.20 -7.42 22.13
C CYS A 95 -14.35 -8.47 21.04
N GLU A 96 -14.82 -8.05 19.86
CA GLU A 96 -14.97 -8.94 18.70
C GLU A 96 -13.59 -9.38 18.19
N ILE A 97 -13.43 -10.67 17.93
CA ILE A 97 -12.22 -11.29 17.37
C ILE A 97 -12.50 -11.88 16.00
N LEU A 98 -11.51 -11.82 15.11
CA LEU A 98 -11.58 -12.29 13.73
C LEU A 98 -10.59 -13.44 13.48
N SER A 99 -10.84 -14.24 12.42
CA SER A 99 -9.91 -15.30 12.05
C SER A 99 -8.60 -14.68 11.57
N GLY A 100 -7.47 -15.15 12.09
CA GLY A 100 -6.13 -14.62 11.83
C GLY A 100 -5.58 -13.66 12.90
N ASP A 101 -6.40 -13.24 13.87
CA ASP A 101 -5.94 -12.32 14.93
C ASP A 101 -4.85 -12.95 15.82
N ILE A 102 -3.94 -12.11 16.30
CA ILE A 102 -2.91 -12.49 17.28
C ILE A 102 -3.41 -12.14 18.68
N ILE A 103 -3.65 -13.17 19.50
CA ILE A 103 -4.09 -13.02 20.88
C ILE A 103 -2.92 -13.33 21.82
N GLN A 104 -2.68 -12.44 22.77
CA GLN A 104 -1.67 -12.61 23.79
C GLN A 104 -2.29 -12.57 25.19
N PHE A 105 -1.89 -13.52 26.02
CA PHE A 105 -2.29 -13.63 27.42
C PHE A 105 -1.09 -13.42 28.33
N GLY A 106 -1.12 -12.31 29.08
CA GLY A 106 -0.04 -11.86 29.94
C GLY A 106 1.13 -11.20 29.19
N VAL A 107 2.15 -10.84 29.95
CA VAL A 107 3.41 -10.26 29.47
C VAL A 107 4.57 -11.05 30.07
N ASP A 108 5.73 -11.01 29.43
CA ASP A 108 6.93 -11.70 29.93
C ASP A 108 7.37 -11.09 31.27
N VAL A 109 7.55 -11.95 32.27
CA VAL A 109 7.94 -11.53 33.62
C VAL A 109 9.31 -12.13 33.96
N THR A 110 10.29 -11.27 34.16
CA THR A 110 11.63 -11.64 34.63
C THR A 110 11.67 -11.62 36.15
N GLU A 111 11.97 -12.75 36.79
CA GLU A 111 12.16 -12.80 38.24
C GLU A 111 13.54 -12.26 38.64
N ASN A 112 13.55 -11.09 39.30
CA ASN A 112 14.77 -10.40 39.76
C ASN A 112 15.63 -11.27 40.69
N THR A 113 15.03 -12.22 41.40
CA THR A 113 15.73 -13.08 42.38
C THR A 113 16.51 -14.23 41.76
N ARG A 114 16.18 -14.66 40.53
CA ARG A 114 16.76 -15.88 39.92
C ARG A 114 17.21 -15.72 38.46
N LYS A 115 17.07 -14.52 37.86
CA LYS A 115 17.35 -14.26 36.43
C LYS A 115 16.64 -15.25 35.49
N VAL A 116 15.45 -15.71 35.86
CA VAL A 116 14.61 -16.58 35.02
C VAL A 116 13.48 -15.75 34.45
N THR A 117 13.34 -15.76 33.13
CA THR A 117 12.23 -15.10 32.42
C THR A 117 11.11 -16.11 32.19
N HIS A 118 9.91 -15.78 32.66
CA HIS A 118 8.70 -16.55 32.38
C HIS A 118 7.97 -15.91 31.21
N GLY A 119 7.92 -16.63 30.08
CA GLY A 119 7.26 -16.17 28.86
C GLY A 119 5.73 -16.20 28.94
N CYS A 120 5.08 -15.30 28.22
CA CYS A 120 3.63 -15.22 28.04
C CYS A 120 3.11 -16.14 26.93
N ILE A 121 1.78 -16.27 26.81
CA ILE A 121 1.16 -17.07 25.75
C ILE A 121 0.81 -16.14 24.60
N VAL A 122 1.37 -16.40 23.41
CA VAL A 122 1.07 -15.69 22.16
C VAL A 122 0.53 -16.70 21.16
N SER A 123 -0.70 -16.50 20.71
CA SER A 123 -1.38 -17.43 19.82
C SER A 123 -2.00 -16.73 18.64
N THR A 124 -1.89 -17.33 17.46
CA THR A 124 -2.74 -16.98 16.32
C THR A 124 -4.02 -17.79 16.40
N ILE A 125 -5.15 -17.10 16.34
CA ILE A 125 -6.47 -17.72 16.41
C ILE A 125 -7.04 -17.91 15.00
N LYS A 126 -7.57 -19.11 14.71
CA LYS A 126 -8.41 -19.36 13.54
C LYS A 126 -9.82 -19.71 14.01
N LEU A 127 -10.83 -19.09 13.42
CA LEU A 127 -12.21 -19.19 13.87
C LEU A 127 -13.06 -19.81 12.77
N PHE A 128 -13.85 -20.82 13.11
CA PHE A 128 -14.76 -21.51 12.20
C PHE A 128 -16.19 -21.41 12.75
N LEU A 129 -17.10 -21.01 11.87
CA LEU A 129 -18.53 -20.96 12.15
C LEU A 129 -19.10 -22.39 12.29
N PRO A 130 -20.29 -22.56 12.90
CA PRO A 130 -20.91 -23.88 13.05
C PRO A 130 -21.14 -24.64 11.73
N ASP A 131 -21.22 -23.93 10.61
CA ASP A 131 -21.35 -24.48 9.26
C ASP A 131 -20.02 -25.00 8.66
N GLY A 132 -18.90 -24.85 9.38
CA GLY A 132 -17.57 -25.26 8.96
C GLY A 132 -16.85 -24.23 8.07
N MET A 133 -17.47 -23.09 7.77
CA MET A 133 -16.84 -21.99 7.05
C MET A 133 -15.89 -21.22 7.98
N GLU A 134 -14.72 -20.83 7.47
CA GLU A 134 -13.83 -19.95 8.21
C GLU A 134 -14.47 -18.56 8.37
N ALA A 135 -14.42 -18.03 9.59
CA ALA A 135 -14.98 -16.73 9.92
C ALA A 135 -14.21 -15.60 9.21
N ARG A 136 -14.85 -14.43 9.10
CA ARG A 136 -14.34 -13.28 8.33
C ARG A 136 -12.88 -12.98 8.66
N LEU A 137 -12.01 -13.08 7.66
CA LEU A 137 -10.60 -12.69 7.75
C LEU A 137 -10.50 -11.16 7.82
N ARG A 138 -9.58 -10.66 8.65
CA ARG A 138 -9.18 -9.26 8.61
C ARG A 138 -8.27 -9.09 7.38
N SER A 139 -8.84 -8.68 6.24
CA SER A 139 -8.03 -8.37 5.04
C SER A 139 -7.00 -7.29 5.41
N ASP A 140 -5.74 -7.53 5.06
CA ASP A 140 -4.57 -6.63 5.27
C ASP A 140 -4.68 -5.35 4.42
N VAL A 141 -5.75 -4.58 4.60
CA VAL A 141 -5.91 -3.25 4.04
C VAL A 141 -6.15 -2.31 5.20
N ILE A 142 -5.13 -1.52 5.50
CA ILE A 142 -5.24 -0.31 6.32
C ILE A 142 -6.32 0.56 5.66
N HIS A 143 -7.53 0.53 6.20
CA HIS A 143 -8.54 1.55 5.93
C HIS A 143 -8.54 2.52 7.11
N ALA A 144 -7.92 3.67 6.88
CA ALA A 144 -8.24 4.87 7.61
C ALA A 144 -9.76 5.13 7.47
N PRO A 145 -10.49 5.43 8.57
CA PRO A 145 -11.91 5.71 8.46
C PRO A 145 -12.08 7.05 7.73
N LEU A 146 -12.62 7.00 6.51
CA LEU A 146 -13.19 8.16 5.86
C LEU A 146 -14.55 8.44 6.52
N PRO A 147 -14.82 9.64 7.05
CA PRO A 147 -16.11 9.95 7.63
C PRO A 147 -17.15 10.17 6.53
N SER A 148 -18.24 9.40 6.57
CA SER A 148 -19.43 9.68 5.77
C SER A 148 -20.16 10.92 6.29
N PRO A 149 -20.77 11.73 5.42
CA PRO A 149 -21.59 12.85 5.82
C PRO A 149 -22.94 12.35 6.34
N VAL A 150 -23.49 13.01 7.38
CA VAL A 150 -24.92 13.41 7.50
C VAL A 150 -25.19 13.97 8.92
N ASP A 151 -25.77 15.17 8.90
CA ASP A 151 -26.66 15.85 9.85
C ASP A 151 -26.24 16.31 11.26
N LYS A 152 -26.04 17.64 11.32
CA LYS A 152 -26.61 18.62 12.26
C LYS A 152 -27.34 18.04 13.48
N VAL A 153 -26.83 18.31 14.69
CA VAL A 153 -27.57 18.91 15.83
C VAL A 153 -26.58 19.30 16.96
N ALA A 154 -26.85 20.47 17.53
CA ALA A 154 -26.43 20.98 18.85
C ALA A 154 -24.98 21.41 19.09
N ALA A 155 -24.79 22.73 19.07
CA ALA A 155 -23.81 23.44 19.86
C ALA A 155 -23.99 23.13 21.36
N ASN A 156 -22.94 22.61 22.01
CA ASN A 156 -22.52 22.82 23.42
C ASN A 156 -21.74 21.62 23.97
N THR A 157 -20.44 21.55 23.69
CA THR A 157 -19.46 20.81 24.52
C THR A 157 -18.04 21.34 24.28
N PRO A 158 -17.51 22.23 25.13
CA PRO A 158 -16.08 22.54 25.15
C PRO A 158 -15.41 21.79 26.31
N SER A 159 -14.71 20.67 26.07
CA SER A 159 -13.76 20.10 27.06
C SER A 159 -12.96 18.87 26.61
N MET A 160 -13.40 18.02 25.67
CA MET A 160 -12.75 16.71 25.48
C MET A 160 -11.38 16.78 24.78
N TYR A 161 -11.23 17.61 23.75
CA TYR A 161 -10.01 17.66 22.93
C TYR A 161 -8.78 18.20 23.69
N SER A 162 -8.96 19.11 24.64
CA SER A 162 -7.84 19.71 25.41
C SER A 162 -7.23 18.73 26.43
N GLN A 163 -8.02 17.81 26.98
CA GLN A 163 -7.54 16.85 27.96
C GLN A 163 -6.76 15.72 27.30
N GLU A 164 -7.22 15.27 26.12
CA GLU A 164 -6.50 14.29 25.30
C GLU A 164 -5.17 14.84 24.78
N LEU A 165 -5.14 16.11 24.36
CA LEU A 165 -3.91 16.77 23.89
C LEU A 165 -2.90 16.99 25.03
N PHE A 166 -3.37 17.33 26.23
CA PHE A 166 -2.52 17.43 27.42
C PHE A 166 -1.99 16.05 27.84
N GLN A 167 -2.82 15.02 27.79
CA GLN A 167 -2.42 13.66 28.12
C GLN A 167 -1.43 13.09 27.10
N LEU A 168 -1.59 13.43 25.81
CA LEU A 168 -0.62 13.09 24.77
C LEU A 168 0.71 13.83 24.99
N SER A 169 0.67 15.13 25.32
CA SER A 169 1.87 15.90 25.69
C SER A 169 2.61 15.29 26.88
N GLN A 170 1.87 14.81 27.87
CA GLN A 170 2.44 14.13 29.03
C GLN A 170 3.10 12.80 28.65
N TYR A 171 2.46 11.98 27.81
CA TYR A 171 3.06 10.75 27.31
C TYR A 171 4.29 11.01 26.44
N LEU A 172 4.29 12.09 25.65
CA LEU A 172 5.45 12.47 24.83
C LEU A 172 6.64 12.87 25.71
N GLN A 173 6.41 13.66 26.76
CA GLN A 173 7.44 14.03 27.73
C GLN A 173 7.96 12.82 28.51
N GLU A 174 7.08 11.90 28.90
CA GLU A 174 7.48 10.65 29.55
C GLU A 174 8.28 9.72 28.62
N ALA A 175 7.92 9.66 27.34
CA ALA A 175 8.65 8.89 26.34
C ALA A 175 10.06 9.47 26.14
N LEU A 176 10.17 10.79 26.00
CA LEU A 176 11.45 11.50 25.88
C LEU A 176 12.34 11.28 27.12
N HIS A 177 11.76 11.33 28.32
CA HIS A 177 12.54 11.09 29.54
C HIS A 177 13.01 9.63 29.66
N ARG A 178 12.16 8.67 29.26
CA ARG A 178 12.57 7.25 29.18
C ARG A 178 13.67 7.04 28.15
N GLU A 179 13.58 7.70 27.00
CA GLU A 179 14.59 7.65 25.93
C GLU A 179 15.94 8.17 26.43
N GLN A 180 15.97 9.36 27.04
CA GLN A 180 17.20 9.91 27.64
C GLN A 180 17.80 8.98 28.70
N MET A 181 16.98 8.32 29.52
CA MET A 181 17.47 7.39 30.52
C MET A 181 18.05 6.10 29.88
N LEU A 182 17.46 5.64 28.78
CA LEU A 182 17.97 4.51 28.00
C LEU A 182 19.28 4.87 27.31
N GLU A 183 19.39 6.06 26.73
CA GLU A 183 20.63 6.57 26.15
C GLU A 183 21.74 6.65 27.20
N GLN A 184 21.44 7.14 28.41
CA GLN A 184 22.42 7.22 29.49
C GLN A 184 22.84 5.83 29.99
N LYS A 185 21.90 4.87 30.06
CA LYS A 185 22.21 3.47 30.39
C LYS A 185 23.07 2.83 29.30
N LEU A 186 22.76 3.08 28.04
CA LEU A 186 23.51 2.56 26.90
C LEU A 186 24.94 3.14 26.88
N ALA A 187 25.10 4.44 27.12
CA ALA A 187 26.42 5.07 27.27
C ALA A 187 27.21 4.48 28.45
N THR A 188 26.54 4.16 29.56
CA THR A 188 27.18 3.52 30.72
C THR A 188 27.61 2.08 30.41
N LEU A 189 26.76 1.32 29.72
CA LEU A 189 27.06 -0.04 29.29
C LEU A 189 28.22 -0.06 28.28
N GLN A 190 28.24 0.87 27.32
CA GLN A 190 29.35 1.03 26.37
C GLN A 190 30.66 1.33 27.08
N ARG A 191 30.64 2.20 28.10
CA ARG A 191 31.83 2.48 28.92
C ARG A 191 32.30 1.24 29.69
N LEU A 192 31.37 0.51 30.31
CA LEU A 192 31.68 -0.74 31.02
C LEU A 192 32.25 -1.80 30.09
N LEU A 193 31.69 -1.93 28.89
CA LEU A 193 32.19 -2.83 27.85
C LEU A 193 33.62 -2.47 27.47
N ALA A 194 33.89 -1.19 27.19
CA ALA A 194 35.23 -0.70 26.84
C ALA A 194 36.26 -0.98 27.95
N VAL A 195 35.92 -0.70 29.21
CA VAL A 195 36.80 -0.97 30.37
C VAL A 195 37.04 -2.48 30.53
N THR A 196 36.01 -3.30 30.34
CA THR A 196 36.14 -4.77 30.43
C THR A 196 37.01 -5.32 29.30
N GLN A 197 36.90 -4.74 28.10
CA GLN A 197 37.73 -5.11 26.97
C GLN A 197 39.19 -4.73 27.18
N GLU A 198 39.47 -3.51 27.66
CA GLU A 198 40.83 -3.08 28.02
C GLU A 198 41.44 -3.97 29.14
N ALA A 199 40.63 -4.33 30.15
CA ALA A 199 41.06 -5.26 31.20
C ALA A 199 41.34 -6.68 30.65
N SER A 200 40.54 -7.15 29.69
CA SER A 200 40.79 -8.41 28.99
C SER A 200 42.08 -8.35 28.18
N ASP A 201 42.27 -7.31 27.36
CA ASP A 201 43.46 -7.15 26.51
C ASP A 201 44.74 -7.07 27.34
N THR A 202 44.71 -6.36 28.46
CA THR A 202 45.83 -6.31 29.41
C THR A 202 46.10 -7.66 30.08
N SER A 203 45.05 -8.42 30.42
CA SER A 203 45.21 -9.79 30.94
C SER A 203 45.80 -10.75 29.91
N TRP A 204 45.38 -10.66 28.64
CA TRP A 204 45.96 -11.43 27.54
C TRP A 204 47.43 -11.08 27.33
N GLN A 205 47.76 -9.79 27.38
CA GLN A 205 49.13 -9.32 27.26
C GLN A 205 50.02 -9.86 28.39
N ALA A 206 49.51 -9.87 29.63
CA ALA A 206 50.23 -10.43 30.78
C ALA A 206 50.49 -11.94 30.63
N LEU A 207 49.50 -12.71 30.14
CA LEU A 207 49.66 -14.14 29.86
C LEU A 207 50.73 -14.40 28.78
N ILE A 208 50.72 -13.60 27.71
CA ILE A 208 51.74 -13.69 26.65
C ILE A 208 53.14 -13.38 27.21
N ASP A 209 53.24 -12.39 28.08
CA ASP A 209 54.52 -12.01 28.68
C ASP A 209 55.02 -13.05 29.70
N GLU A 210 54.12 -13.75 30.41
CA GLU A 210 54.44 -14.90 31.24
C GLU A 210 54.95 -16.09 30.40
N ASP A 211 54.27 -16.41 29.30
CA ASP A 211 54.69 -17.50 28.39
C ASP A 211 56.07 -17.22 27.75
N ARG A 212 56.34 -15.95 27.41
CA ARG A 212 57.67 -15.50 26.98
C ARG A 212 58.74 -15.69 28.07
N LEU A 213 58.39 -15.41 29.33
CA LEU A 213 59.28 -15.60 30.47
C LEU A 213 59.56 -17.09 30.71
N LEU A 214 58.55 -17.94 30.63
CA LEU A 214 58.67 -19.39 30.75
C LEU A 214 59.55 -19.97 29.64
N SER A 215 59.30 -19.59 28.39
CA SER A 215 60.13 -19.97 27.24
C SER A 215 61.60 -19.55 27.43
N ARG A 216 61.84 -18.36 27.98
CA ARG A 216 63.19 -17.88 28.29
C ARG A 216 63.86 -18.67 29.41
N LEU A 217 63.12 -19.02 30.46
CA LEU A 217 63.61 -19.86 31.57
C LEU A 217 63.96 -21.27 31.08
N GLU A 218 63.13 -21.84 30.20
CA GLU A 218 63.38 -23.13 29.58
C GLU A 218 64.67 -23.11 28.75
N VAL A 219 64.86 -22.08 27.91
CA VAL A 219 66.10 -21.90 27.14
C VAL A 219 67.32 -21.76 28.06
N MET A 220 67.23 -20.97 29.14
CA MET A 220 68.32 -20.84 30.11
C MET A 220 68.60 -22.14 30.87
N GLY A 221 67.57 -22.91 31.21
CA GLY A 221 67.69 -24.24 31.81
C GLY A 221 68.37 -25.23 30.89
N ASN A 222 67.99 -25.24 29.62
CA ASN A 222 68.61 -26.07 28.58
C ASN A 222 70.07 -25.68 28.33
N GLN A 223 70.40 -24.37 28.34
CA GLN A 223 71.77 -23.89 28.23
C GLN A 223 72.65 -24.32 29.43
N LEU A 224 72.13 -24.24 30.65
CA LEU A 224 72.82 -24.74 31.85
C LEU A 224 73.04 -26.26 31.79
N GLN A 225 72.04 -27.01 31.32
CA GLN A 225 72.12 -28.45 31.16
C GLN A 225 73.12 -28.84 30.06
N ALA A 226 73.17 -28.11 28.95
CA ALA A 226 74.14 -28.29 27.88
C ALA A 226 75.58 -28.01 28.35
N CYS A 227 75.81 -26.92 29.11
CA CYS A 227 77.12 -26.63 29.71
C CYS A 227 77.55 -27.65 30.76
N SER A 228 76.62 -28.37 31.40
CA SER A 228 76.91 -29.41 32.39
C SER A 228 77.43 -30.73 31.78
N LYS A 229 77.16 -30.97 30.49
CA LYS A 229 77.67 -32.14 29.77
C LYS A 229 78.94 -31.71 29.02
N ASN A 230 80.04 -32.46 29.15
CA ASN A 230 81.30 -32.19 28.44
C ASN A 230 81.09 -32.26 26.92
N GLN A 231 80.72 -31.15 26.31
CA GLN A 231 80.57 -31.02 24.86
C GLN A 231 81.95 -31.01 24.20
N THR A 232 82.17 -31.91 23.24
CA THR A 232 83.36 -31.86 22.39
C THR A 232 83.23 -30.71 21.40
N GLU A 233 84.34 -30.05 21.06
CA GLU A 233 84.36 -28.88 20.17
C GLU A 233 83.65 -29.15 18.81
N ASP A 234 83.76 -30.38 18.30
CA ASP A 234 83.07 -30.82 17.08
C ASP A 234 81.55 -30.98 17.24
N SER A 235 81.06 -31.36 18.42
CA SER A 235 79.62 -31.42 18.70
C SER A 235 79.02 -30.02 18.71
N ILE A 236 79.71 -29.07 19.35
CA ILE A 236 79.29 -27.66 19.43
C ILE A 236 79.28 -27.03 18.04
N ARG A 237 80.30 -27.30 17.20
CA ARG A 237 80.34 -26.79 15.82
C ARG A 237 79.18 -27.31 14.97
N LYS A 238 78.82 -28.59 15.09
CA LYS A 238 77.68 -29.16 14.35
C LYS A 238 76.35 -28.57 14.82
N GLU A 239 76.17 -28.42 16.13
CA GLU A 239 74.97 -27.81 16.71
C GLU A 239 74.84 -26.33 16.34
N LEU A 240 75.96 -25.59 16.30
CA LEU A 240 75.99 -24.20 15.84
C LEU A 240 75.57 -24.08 14.36
N VAL A 241 76.05 -24.97 13.49
CA VAL A 241 75.67 -24.98 12.06
C VAL A 241 74.18 -25.30 11.91
N ALA A 242 73.66 -26.29 12.63
CA ALA A 242 72.24 -26.64 12.60
C ALA A 242 71.36 -25.47 13.09
N LEU A 243 71.73 -24.81 14.19
CA LEU A 243 71.02 -23.62 14.69
C LEU A 243 71.09 -22.44 13.73
N GLN A 244 72.19 -22.29 12.99
CA GLN A 244 72.34 -21.26 11.97
C GLN A 244 71.41 -21.51 10.76
N GLU A 245 71.30 -22.78 10.33
CA GLU A 245 70.39 -23.22 9.27
C GLU A 245 68.93 -23.07 9.69
N ASP A 246 68.57 -23.52 10.89
CA ASP A 246 67.23 -23.35 11.45
C ASP A 246 66.84 -21.88 11.55
N LYS A 247 67.73 -21.02 12.08
CA LYS A 247 67.52 -19.57 12.10
C LYS A 247 67.26 -19.01 10.71
N HIS A 248 68.04 -19.43 9.71
CA HIS A 248 67.86 -18.98 8.33
C HIS A 248 66.51 -19.44 7.75
N ASN A 249 66.11 -20.68 8.05
CA ASN A 249 64.83 -21.25 7.61
C ASN A 249 63.64 -20.53 8.25
N TYR A 250 63.69 -20.27 9.56
CA TYR A 250 62.67 -19.49 10.27
C TYR A 250 62.57 -18.07 9.72
N GLU A 251 63.70 -17.40 9.51
CA GLU A 251 63.73 -16.04 8.96
C GLU A 251 63.15 -15.98 7.55
N THR A 252 63.47 -16.96 6.71
CA THR A 252 62.95 -17.05 5.33
C THR A 252 61.45 -17.32 5.33
N THR A 253 60.99 -18.27 6.13
CA THR A 253 59.57 -18.63 6.24
C THR A 253 58.74 -17.46 6.79
N ALA A 254 59.25 -16.74 7.79
CA ALA A 254 58.59 -15.56 8.34
C ALA A 254 58.54 -14.38 7.33
N LYS A 255 59.60 -14.18 6.54
CA LYS A 255 59.60 -13.17 5.46
C LYS A 255 58.59 -13.52 4.37
N GLU A 256 58.48 -14.80 4.01
CA GLU A 256 57.52 -15.27 3.01
C GLU A 256 56.07 -15.17 3.50
N SER A 257 55.80 -15.50 4.77
CA SER A 257 54.46 -15.33 5.35
C SER A 257 54.06 -13.85 5.42
N LEU A 258 54.98 -12.97 5.85
CA LEU A 258 54.74 -11.51 5.83
C LEU A 258 54.49 -10.97 4.42
N ARG A 259 55.24 -11.44 3.42
CA ARG A 259 55.00 -11.06 2.02
C ARG A 259 53.61 -11.51 1.54
N ARG A 260 53.19 -12.72 1.91
CA ARG A 260 51.86 -13.24 1.56
C ARG A 260 50.75 -12.41 2.17
N VAL A 261 50.84 -12.11 3.47
CA VAL A 261 49.86 -11.27 4.17
C VAL A 261 49.84 -9.84 3.61
N LEU A 262 51.00 -9.28 3.25
CA LEU A 262 51.06 -7.96 2.62
C LEU A 262 50.37 -7.96 1.24
N GLN A 263 50.58 -9.01 0.45
CA GLN A 263 49.94 -9.17 -0.84
C GLN A 263 48.41 -9.31 -0.70
N GLU A 264 47.94 -10.13 0.24
CA GLU A 264 46.52 -10.26 0.58
C GLU A 264 45.93 -8.92 1.02
N LYS A 265 46.64 -8.16 1.86
CA LYS A 265 46.22 -6.82 2.28
C LYS A 265 46.06 -5.87 1.10
N ILE A 266 47.01 -5.86 0.15
CA ILE A 266 46.93 -5.02 -1.05
C ILE A 266 45.72 -5.42 -1.90
N GLU A 267 45.45 -6.71 -2.06
CA GLU A 267 44.29 -7.20 -2.81
C GLU A 267 42.96 -6.83 -2.16
N VAL A 268 42.87 -6.94 -0.83
CA VAL A 268 41.68 -6.52 -0.06
C VAL A 268 41.46 -5.01 -0.20
N VAL A 269 42.52 -4.19 -0.07
CA VAL A 269 42.41 -2.73 -0.26
C VAL A 269 41.97 -2.39 -1.69
N ARG A 270 42.49 -3.09 -2.71
CA ARG A 270 42.05 -2.90 -4.10
C ARG A 270 40.56 -3.23 -4.26
N LYS A 271 40.11 -4.36 -3.71
CA LYS A 271 38.69 -4.75 -3.74
C LYS A 271 37.80 -3.75 -2.99
N LEU A 272 38.25 -3.26 -1.84
CA LEU A 272 37.56 -2.22 -1.08
C LEU A 272 37.36 -0.96 -1.93
N SER A 273 38.42 -0.47 -2.59
CA SER A 273 38.33 0.70 -3.47
C SER A 273 37.40 0.50 -4.68
N GLU A 274 37.22 -0.75 -5.12
CA GLU A 274 36.32 -1.11 -6.21
C GLU A 274 34.86 -1.12 -5.75
N VAL A 275 34.60 -1.67 -4.56
CA VAL A 275 33.28 -1.64 -3.92
C VAL A 275 32.87 -0.21 -3.56
N GLU A 276 33.78 0.60 -3.01
CA GLU A 276 33.51 2.02 -2.70
C GLU A 276 33.10 2.81 -3.94
N ARG A 277 33.78 2.57 -5.08
CA ARG A 277 33.41 3.20 -6.35
C ARG A 277 32.06 2.72 -6.87
N SER A 278 31.79 1.42 -6.76
CA SER A 278 30.48 0.87 -7.14
C SER A 278 29.37 1.44 -6.26
N LEU A 279 29.62 1.58 -4.95
CA LEU A 279 28.68 2.17 -4.00
C LEU A 279 28.38 3.63 -4.37
N SER A 280 29.42 4.44 -4.60
CA SER A 280 29.26 5.83 -5.05
C SER A 280 28.44 5.94 -6.33
N ASN A 281 28.68 5.07 -7.32
CA ASN A 281 27.88 5.06 -8.55
C ASN A 281 26.41 4.72 -8.28
N THR A 282 26.14 3.72 -7.44
CA THR A 282 24.75 3.35 -7.08
C THR A 282 24.05 4.42 -6.25
N GLU A 283 24.79 5.15 -5.42
CA GLU A 283 24.28 6.30 -4.67
C GLU A 283 23.90 7.44 -5.62
N ASP A 284 24.74 7.75 -6.61
CA ASP A 284 24.46 8.74 -7.65
C ASP A 284 23.22 8.35 -8.48
N GLU A 285 23.10 7.08 -8.88
CA GLU A 285 21.90 6.56 -9.58
C GLU A 285 20.64 6.68 -8.72
N CYS A 286 20.71 6.35 -7.43
CA CYS A 286 19.60 6.50 -6.50
C CYS A 286 19.17 7.97 -6.35
N THR A 287 20.12 8.90 -6.24
CA THR A 287 19.81 10.33 -6.17
C THR A 287 19.15 10.81 -7.45
N HIS A 288 19.65 10.38 -8.62
CA HIS A 288 19.07 10.73 -9.91
C HIS A 288 17.63 10.21 -10.07
N LEU A 289 17.37 8.94 -9.72
CA LEU A 289 16.04 8.35 -9.75
C LEU A 289 15.08 9.06 -8.80
N LYS A 290 15.56 9.44 -7.61
CA LYS A 290 14.78 10.20 -6.64
C LYS A 290 14.37 11.57 -7.18
N GLU A 291 15.30 12.31 -7.76
CA GLU A 291 14.99 13.59 -8.40
C GLU A 291 14.00 13.43 -9.56
N MET A 292 14.13 12.37 -10.36
CA MET A 292 13.21 12.11 -11.46
C MET A 292 11.79 11.77 -10.96
N ASN A 293 11.70 11.03 -9.85
CA ASN A 293 10.43 10.75 -9.19
C ASN A 293 9.79 12.03 -8.63
N GLU A 294 10.57 12.87 -7.94
CA GLU A 294 10.09 14.16 -7.43
C GLU A 294 9.56 15.07 -8.55
N ARG A 295 10.26 15.13 -9.70
CA ARG A 295 9.79 15.88 -10.88
C ARG A 295 8.48 15.32 -11.44
N THR A 296 8.37 14.01 -11.62
CA THR A 296 7.14 13.40 -12.14
C THR A 296 5.97 13.53 -11.16
N GLN A 297 6.24 13.51 -9.85
CA GLN A 297 5.23 13.76 -8.82
C GLN A 297 4.73 15.21 -8.85
N GLU A 298 5.62 16.18 -9.11
CA GLU A 298 5.23 17.58 -9.29
C GLU A 298 4.41 17.79 -10.58
N GLU A 299 4.80 17.17 -11.70
CA GLU A 299 4.02 17.20 -12.94
C GLU A 299 2.61 16.62 -12.76
N LEU A 300 2.48 15.51 -12.03
CA LEU A 300 1.18 14.93 -11.68
C LEU A 300 0.36 15.86 -10.78
N ARG A 301 0.99 16.54 -9.83
CA ARG A 301 0.33 17.52 -8.95
C ARG A 301 -0.17 18.73 -9.76
N GLU A 302 0.63 19.25 -10.69
CA GLU A 302 0.21 20.31 -11.60
C GLU A 302 -0.95 19.87 -12.50
N LEU A 303 -0.91 18.65 -13.03
CA LEU A 303 -1.99 18.11 -13.85
C LEU A 303 -3.29 17.94 -13.05
N ALA A 304 -3.20 17.45 -11.80
CA ALA A 304 -4.33 17.37 -10.89
C ALA A 304 -4.92 18.75 -10.57
N ASN A 305 -4.08 19.78 -10.40
CA ASN A 305 -4.52 21.15 -10.20
C ASN A 305 -5.23 21.71 -11.43
N LYS A 306 -4.70 21.46 -12.64
CA LYS A 306 -5.36 21.85 -13.91
C LYS A 306 -6.70 21.14 -14.08
N TYR A 307 -6.78 19.85 -13.78
CA TYR A 307 -8.02 19.07 -13.81
C TYR A 307 -9.06 19.63 -12.82
N ASN A 308 -8.67 19.92 -11.57
CA ASN A 308 -9.56 20.54 -10.60
C ASN A 308 -10.04 21.93 -11.04
N GLY A 309 -9.18 22.72 -11.69
CA GLY A 309 -9.57 23.99 -12.32
C GLY A 309 -10.67 23.80 -13.37
N ALA A 310 -10.47 22.86 -14.30
CA ALA A 310 -11.47 22.55 -15.33
C ALA A 310 -12.79 22.02 -14.75
N VAL A 311 -12.74 21.19 -13.70
CA VAL A 311 -13.94 20.71 -12.99
C VAL A 311 -14.72 21.87 -12.36
N ASN A 312 -14.03 22.84 -11.75
CA ASN A 312 -14.67 24.03 -11.20
C ASN A 312 -15.30 24.90 -12.30
N GLU A 313 -14.64 25.07 -13.44
CA GLU A 313 -15.22 25.79 -14.59
C GLU A 313 -16.46 25.09 -15.15
N ILE A 314 -16.43 23.76 -15.26
CA ILE A 314 -17.59 22.97 -15.69
C ILE A 314 -18.75 23.15 -14.70
N LYS A 315 -18.46 23.17 -13.39
CA LYS A 315 -19.46 23.41 -12.36
C LYS A 315 -20.09 24.80 -12.49
N ASP A 316 -19.27 25.84 -12.64
CA ASP A 316 -19.75 27.21 -12.82
C ASP A 316 -20.61 27.37 -14.07
N LEU A 317 -20.21 26.72 -15.17
CA LEU A 317 -21.01 26.68 -16.40
C LEU A 317 -22.32 25.91 -16.22
N SER A 318 -22.30 24.79 -15.49
CA SER A 318 -23.50 24.02 -15.17
C SER A 318 -24.48 24.83 -14.32
N ASP A 319 -24.00 25.56 -13.33
CA ASP A 319 -24.84 26.41 -12.47
C ASP A 319 -25.43 27.58 -13.27
N LYS A 320 -24.64 28.22 -14.15
CA LYS A 320 -25.16 29.25 -15.09
C LYS A 320 -26.22 28.69 -16.03
N LEU A 321 -26.03 27.47 -16.53
CA LEU A 321 -26.95 26.82 -17.44
C LEU A 321 -28.28 26.50 -16.73
N LYS A 322 -28.25 25.99 -15.49
CA LYS A 322 -29.47 25.79 -14.67
C LYS A 322 -30.24 27.09 -14.44
N VAL A 323 -29.54 28.20 -14.16
CA VAL A 323 -30.19 29.51 -13.99
C VAL A 323 -30.84 29.96 -15.31
N ALA A 324 -30.18 29.73 -16.44
CA ALA A 324 -30.74 30.05 -17.75
C ALA A 324 -31.96 29.18 -18.10
N GLU A 325 -31.90 27.88 -17.83
CA GLU A 325 -33.02 26.93 -17.98
C GLU A 325 -34.22 27.34 -17.13
N GLY A 326 -34.00 27.67 -15.85
CA GLY A 326 -35.09 28.14 -14.97
C GLY A 326 -35.75 29.43 -15.46
N ARG A 327 -34.97 30.39 -15.99
CA ARG A 327 -35.53 31.61 -16.62
C ARG A 327 -36.33 31.28 -17.88
N GLN A 328 -35.87 30.33 -18.68
CA GLN A 328 -36.57 29.92 -19.89
C GLN A 328 -37.90 29.21 -19.56
N GLU A 329 -37.92 28.35 -18.54
CA GLU A 329 -39.17 27.77 -18.02
C GLU A 329 -40.14 28.85 -17.55
N GLU A 330 -39.67 29.86 -16.82
CA GLU A 330 -40.50 30.97 -16.34
C GLU A 330 -41.11 31.79 -17.48
N ILE A 331 -40.30 32.13 -18.50
CA ILE A 331 -40.78 32.80 -19.72
C ILE A 331 -41.80 31.92 -20.47
N GLN A 332 -41.54 30.61 -20.56
CA GLN A 332 -42.43 29.68 -21.25
C GLN A 332 -43.76 29.50 -20.52
N GLN A 333 -43.76 29.44 -19.19
CA GLN A 333 -44.99 29.43 -18.38
C GLN A 333 -45.77 30.73 -18.56
N LYS A 334 -45.09 31.88 -18.54
CA LYS A 334 -45.74 33.18 -18.77
C LYS A 334 -46.37 33.26 -20.16
N GLY A 335 -45.64 32.84 -21.20
CA GLY A 335 -46.17 32.78 -22.57
C GLY A 335 -47.34 31.79 -22.72
N GLN A 336 -47.32 30.65 -22.01
CA GLN A 336 -48.47 29.73 -21.98
C GLN A 336 -49.68 30.33 -21.27
N ALA A 337 -49.47 31.08 -20.18
CA ALA A 337 -50.54 31.76 -19.45
C ALA A 337 -51.19 32.84 -20.34
N GLU A 338 -50.38 33.68 -20.98
CA GLU A 338 -50.85 34.71 -21.93
C GLU A 338 -51.62 34.07 -23.10
N LYS A 339 -51.11 32.96 -23.67
CA LYS A 339 -51.81 32.21 -24.71
C LYS A 339 -53.18 31.70 -24.25
N LYS A 340 -53.29 31.16 -23.03
CA LYS A 340 -54.57 30.70 -22.47
C LYS A 340 -55.55 31.85 -22.27
N GLU A 341 -55.07 33.00 -21.79
CA GLU A 341 -55.90 34.20 -21.61
C GLU A 341 -56.43 34.72 -22.96
N LEU A 342 -55.57 34.78 -23.98
CA LEU A 342 -55.97 35.18 -25.33
C LEU A 342 -56.97 34.19 -25.94
N GLN A 343 -56.75 32.88 -25.76
CA GLN A 343 -57.70 31.86 -26.20
C GLN A 343 -59.06 32.02 -25.52
N HIS A 344 -59.09 32.33 -24.22
CA HIS A 344 -60.34 32.57 -23.51
C HIS A 344 -61.08 33.80 -24.07
N LYS A 345 -60.37 34.90 -24.35
CA LYS A 345 -60.95 36.10 -24.98
C LYS A 345 -61.50 35.81 -26.37
N ILE A 346 -60.81 35.00 -27.18
CA ILE A 346 -61.31 34.57 -28.49
C ILE A 346 -62.63 33.81 -28.32
N ASN A 347 -62.67 32.81 -27.44
CA ASN A 347 -63.86 32.01 -27.21
C ASN A 347 -65.05 32.89 -26.71
N GLU A 348 -64.80 33.86 -25.84
CA GLU A 348 -65.86 34.80 -25.42
C GLU A 348 -66.38 35.66 -26.58
N MET A 349 -65.49 36.07 -27.50
CA MET A 349 -65.90 36.84 -28.67
C MET A 349 -66.69 35.97 -29.65
N GLU A 350 -66.29 34.70 -29.84
CA GLU A 350 -67.02 33.71 -30.64
C GLU A 350 -68.42 33.43 -30.06
N GLU A 351 -68.56 33.30 -28.73
CA GLU A 351 -69.88 33.16 -28.09
C GLU A 351 -70.77 34.39 -28.33
N ARG A 352 -70.22 35.61 -28.18
CA ARG A 352 -70.95 36.85 -28.49
C ARG A 352 -71.33 36.93 -29.97
N GLU A 353 -70.45 36.50 -30.87
CA GLU A 353 -70.74 36.42 -32.30
C GLU A 353 -71.89 35.45 -32.57
N GLN A 354 -71.88 34.26 -31.97
CA GLN A 354 -72.98 33.28 -32.08
C GLN A 354 -74.30 33.82 -31.51
N GLU A 355 -74.29 34.53 -30.37
CA GLU A 355 -75.48 35.16 -29.82
C GLU A 355 -76.05 36.23 -30.76
N LEU A 356 -75.18 37.06 -31.35
CA LEU A 356 -75.58 38.06 -32.32
C LEU A 356 -76.12 37.41 -33.60
N GLN A 357 -75.48 36.35 -34.08
CA GLN A 357 -75.92 35.59 -35.23
C GLN A 357 -77.31 34.98 -35.00
N ALA A 358 -77.53 34.37 -33.83
CA ALA A 358 -78.84 33.83 -33.45
C ALA A 358 -79.92 34.93 -33.36
N LYS A 359 -79.56 36.14 -32.88
CA LYS A 359 -80.47 37.30 -32.92
C LYS A 359 -80.78 37.75 -34.34
N ILE A 360 -79.80 37.77 -35.24
CA ILE A 360 -80.02 38.11 -36.65
C ILE A 360 -80.97 37.10 -37.29
N GLU A 361 -80.75 35.80 -37.07
CA GLU A 361 -81.62 34.72 -37.59
C GLU A 361 -83.04 34.83 -37.03
N ALA A 362 -83.21 35.11 -35.73
CA ALA A 362 -84.52 35.33 -35.13
C ALA A 362 -85.24 36.55 -35.74
N LEU A 363 -84.54 37.66 -35.93
CA LEU A 363 -85.09 38.86 -36.56
C LEU A 363 -85.42 38.65 -38.04
N GLN A 364 -84.62 37.85 -38.76
CA GLN A 364 -84.91 37.46 -40.15
C GLN A 364 -86.19 36.61 -40.20
N ALA A 365 -86.32 35.62 -39.32
CA ALA A 365 -87.54 34.81 -39.23
C ALA A 365 -88.78 35.65 -38.89
N ASP A 366 -88.67 36.63 -37.99
CA ASP A 366 -89.76 37.57 -37.68
C ASP A 366 -90.09 38.46 -38.90
N ASN A 367 -89.08 38.93 -39.63
CA ASN A 367 -89.28 39.75 -40.83
C ASN A 367 -89.97 38.94 -41.94
N ASP A 368 -89.53 37.70 -42.17
CA ASP A 368 -90.14 36.77 -43.11
C ASP A 368 -91.59 36.47 -42.73
N PHE A 369 -91.87 36.26 -41.44
CA PHE A 369 -93.25 36.10 -40.95
C PHE A 369 -94.09 37.36 -41.21
N THR A 370 -93.55 38.56 -41.01
CA THR A 370 -94.26 39.80 -41.34
C THR A 370 -94.44 40.01 -42.84
N ASN A 371 -93.47 39.63 -43.66
CA ASN A 371 -93.55 39.69 -45.12
C ASN A 371 -94.58 38.71 -45.65
N GLU A 372 -94.61 37.46 -45.19
CA GLU A 372 -95.67 36.51 -45.53
C GLU A 372 -97.05 37.05 -45.13
N ARG A 373 -97.15 37.71 -43.96
CA ARG A 373 -98.40 38.37 -43.53
C ARG A 373 -98.79 39.55 -44.41
N LEU A 374 -97.82 40.32 -44.91
CA LEU A 374 -98.02 41.43 -45.85
C LEU A 374 -98.40 40.92 -47.24
N THR A 375 -97.74 39.87 -47.74
CA THR A 375 -98.07 39.20 -49.00
C THR A 375 -99.47 38.57 -48.94
N ALA A 376 -99.86 37.99 -47.80
CA ALA A 376 -101.22 37.50 -47.56
C ALA A 376 -102.29 38.61 -47.51
N LEU A 377 -101.90 39.85 -47.21
CA LEU A 377 -102.79 41.03 -47.22
C LEU A 377 -102.81 41.78 -48.56
N GLN A 378 -101.82 41.58 -49.44
CA GLN A 378 -101.71 42.20 -50.77
C GLN A 378 -102.25 41.35 -51.93
N GLY A 379 -102.99 40.26 -51.64
CA GLY A 379 -103.65 39.43 -52.64
C GLY A 379 -105.00 39.97 -53.15
N ILE A 380 -105.05 41.20 -53.68
CA ILE A 380 -106.16 41.69 -54.56
C ILE A 380 -105.55 42.59 -55.66
N GLN A 381 -105.85 42.23 -56.92
CA GLN A 381 -105.32 42.73 -58.21
C GLN A 381 -105.40 44.26 -58.42
N VAL A 382 -104.53 44.80 -59.31
CA VAL A 382 -104.89 45.45 -60.61
C VAL A 382 -103.62 45.78 -61.43
N ASP A 383 -103.74 45.56 -62.74
CA ASP A 383 -102.80 45.66 -63.86
C ASP A 383 -102.32 47.08 -64.27
N ASP A 384 -101.24 47.04 -65.08
CA ASP A 384 -100.85 47.91 -66.21
C ASP A 384 -100.23 49.31 -65.97
N PHE A 385 -98.92 49.44 -66.29
CA PHE A 385 -98.37 50.43 -67.25
C PHE A 385 -96.86 50.14 -67.51
N VAL A 386 -96.51 49.86 -68.77
CA VAL A 386 -95.14 49.55 -69.30
C VAL A 386 -94.49 50.86 -69.84
N PRO A 387 -93.16 51.09 -69.77
CA PRO A 387 -92.30 50.83 -70.95
C PRO A 387 -90.82 50.43 -70.69
N LYS A 388 -90.26 49.67 -71.64
CA LYS A 388 -88.81 49.42 -71.86
C LYS A 388 -88.02 50.71 -72.06
N ILE A 389 -86.82 50.85 -71.46
CA ILE A 389 -85.70 51.65 -72.00
C ILE A 389 -84.33 51.04 -71.62
N ASN A 390 -83.44 50.91 -72.61
CA ASN A 390 -82.01 50.61 -72.53
C ASN A 390 -81.18 51.82 -72.03
N GLY A 391 -80.01 51.60 -71.41
CA GLY A 391 -78.84 52.47 -71.63
C GLY A 391 -78.15 53.07 -70.39
N SER A 392 -76.90 52.63 -70.19
CA SER A 392 -75.66 53.42 -69.96
C SER A 392 -75.60 54.60 -68.96
N ALA A 393 -74.58 54.48 -68.09
CA ALA A 393 -73.50 55.43 -67.79
C ALA A 393 -73.77 56.78 -67.06
N GLU A 394 -72.99 56.95 -65.97
CA GLU A 394 -72.24 58.15 -65.56
C GLU A 394 -72.94 59.50 -65.34
N LYS A 395 -72.88 59.99 -64.09
CA LYS A 395 -72.26 61.26 -63.62
C LYS A 395 -72.90 61.66 -62.28
N GLU A 396 -72.14 61.64 -61.20
CA GLU A 396 -71.33 62.78 -60.70
C GLU A 396 -72.13 64.05 -60.37
N HIS A 397 -71.98 64.44 -59.10
CA HIS A 397 -71.46 65.75 -58.65
C HIS A 397 -72.40 66.74 -57.89
N PHE A 398 -71.84 67.19 -56.76
CA PHE A 398 -71.94 68.53 -56.10
C PHE A 398 -72.80 68.71 -54.82
N LEU A 399 -72.07 68.66 -53.68
CA LEU A 399 -71.87 69.71 -52.64
C LEU A 399 -72.41 69.51 -51.20
N SER A 400 -71.46 69.16 -50.34
CA SER A 400 -70.82 70.00 -49.29
C SER A 400 -71.53 70.43 -47.98
N LYS A 401 -70.72 70.25 -46.92
CA LYS A 401 -70.66 70.83 -45.54
C LYS A 401 -71.44 70.06 -44.47
N SER A 402 -70.92 69.73 -43.29
CA SER A 402 -69.63 69.99 -42.61
C SER A 402 -69.58 69.26 -41.25
N GLY A 403 -68.40 68.82 -40.80
CA GLY A 403 -67.99 68.92 -39.38
C GLY A 403 -67.60 67.64 -38.63
N GLY A 404 -66.31 67.53 -38.28
CA GLY A 404 -65.85 66.92 -37.02
C GLY A 404 -64.89 65.73 -37.11
N ASP A 405 -63.59 65.98 -36.93
CA ASP A 405 -62.47 65.02 -36.86
C ASP A 405 -62.59 63.97 -35.73
N CYS A 406 -62.11 62.75 -36.00
CA CYS A 406 -61.38 61.93 -35.03
C CYS A 406 -60.53 60.85 -35.72
N THR A 407 -59.23 61.12 -35.82
CA THR A 407 -58.16 60.22 -36.24
C THR A 407 -57.84 59.21 -35.15
N PHE A 408 -58.32 57.97 -35.31
CA PHE A 408 -57.83 56.80 -34.60
C PHE A 408 -57.67 55.67 -35.62
N ILE A 409 -56.45 55.49 -36.11
CA ILE A 409 -55.77 54.24 -36.57
C ILE A 409 -54.46 54.71 -37.26
N HIS A 410 -53.63 55.44 -36.52
CA HIS A 410 -52.20 55.59 -36.85
C HIS A 410 -51.41 56.01 -35.60
N GLN A 411 -51.30 55.10 -34.63
CA GLN A 411 -50.50 55.32 -33.42
C GLN A 411 -49.85 54.01 -32.96
N PHE A 412 -49.02 53.42 -33.83
CA PHE A 412 -48.19 52.26 -33.47
C PHE A 412 -46.69 52.49 -33.70
N ILE A 413 -46.24 53.72 -33.97
CA ILE A 413 -44.81 54.05 -34.09
C ILE A 413 -44.59 55.44 -33.46
N GLU A 414 -43.55 55.55 -32.62
CA GLU A 414 -42.94 56.76 -32.04
C GLU A 414 -43.55 57.43 -30.78
N CYS A 415 -43.13 56.91 -29.62
CA CYS A 415 -42.76 57.69 -28.41
C CYS A 415 -41.92 56.74 -27.51
N GLN A 416 -40.81 57.11 -26.87
CA GLN A 416 -39.92 58.26 -26.95
C GLN A 416 -38.69 57.85 -26.13
N ASN A 417 -37.50 57.98 -26.70
CA ASN A 417 -36.26 58.13 -25.93
C ASN A 417 -36.27 59.53 -25.29
N LYS A 418 -36.10 59.63 -23.96
CA LYS A 418 -35.39 60.70 -23.24
C LYS A 418 -35.42 60.48 -21.72
N PHE A 419 -34.45 59.71 -21.22
CA PHE A 419 -33.77 60.01 -19.97
C PHE A 419 -32.26 59.90 -20.23
N ILE A 420 -31.60 61.05 -20.21
CA ILE A 420 -30.16 61.23 -20.01
C ILE A 420 -30.11 62.20 -18.81
N ASP A 421 -29.50 61.82 -17.68
CA ASP A 421 -28.14 62.28 -17.34
C ASP A 421 -27.62 61.69 -16.00
N GLU A 422 -26.29 61.75 -15.86
CA GLU A 422 -25.40 61.46 -14.72
C GLU A 422 -24.82 60.04 -14.58
N GLY A 423 -23.52 59.90 -14.91
CA GLY A 423 -22.65 59.00 -14.13
C GLY A 423 -21.46 58.24 -14.78
N HIS A 424 -20.61 58.91 -15.57
CA HIS A 424 -19.13 58.71 -15.60
C HIS A 424 -18.44 57.43 -16.17
N LEU A 425 -17.56 57.71 -17.16
CA LEU A 425 -16.14 57.26 -17.34
C LEU A 425 -15.86 55.73 -17.33
N THR A 426 -15.24 55.09 -18.32
CA THR A 426 -14.10 55.45 -19.18
C THR A 426 -14.05 54.54 -20.42
N LYS A 427 -13.78 55.13 -21.60
CA LYS A 427 -13.22 54.42 -22.76
C LYS A 427 -11.79 53.98 -22.44
N VAL A 428 -11.31 52.90 -23.07
CA VAL A 428 -9.99 52.80 -23.74
C VAL A 428 -9.87 51.44 -24.47
N GLU A 429 -9.51 51.54 -25.76
CA GLU A 429 -8.81 50.57 -26.67
C GLU A 429 -9.47 49.23 -27.04
N GLU A 430 -9.91 49.05 -28.29
CA GLU A 430 -9.16 48.66 -29.51
C GLU A 430 -8.77 47.16 -29.61
N THR A 431 -9.54 46.47 -30.48
CA THR A 431 -9.09 45.50 -31.50
C THR A 431 -8.12 44.36 -31.16
N LYS A 432 -8.60 43.12 -31.41
CA LYS A 432 -8.00 42.01 -32.20
C LYS A 432 -8.24 40.66 -31.53
N LEU A 433 -8.98 39.77 -32.20
CA LEU A 433 -8.46 38.50 -32.73
C LEU A 433 -9.59 37.63 -33.27
N LEU A 434 -9.44 37.31 -34.57
CA LEU A 434 -9.98 36.12 -35.21
C LEU A 434 -9.54 34.87 -34.44
N ARG A 435 -10.42 33.88 -34.26
CA ARG A 435 -10.41 32.58 -34.97
C ARG A 435 -11.22 31.53 -34.20
N GLU A 436 -11.82 30.66 -35.02
CA GLU A 436 -12.03 29.23 -34.78
C GLU A 436 -13.23 28.72 -33.98
N ASN A 437 -13.98 27.90 -34.73
CA ASN A 437 -14.57 26.62 -34.35
C ASN A 437 -16.00 26.63 -33.79
N GLN A 438 -16.90 26.72 -34.77
CA GLN A 438 -18.00 25.80 -34.97
C GLN A 438 -17.63 24.34 -34.58
N ALA A 439 -18.26 23.80 -33.53
CA ALA A 439 -18.59 22.38 -33.43
C ALA A 439 -19.62 22.17 -32.30
N ARG A 440 -20.86 21.87 -32.68
CA ARG A 440 -21.88 21.08 -31.94
C ARG A 440 -23.09 21.05 -32.86
N ALA A 441 -23.52 19.90 -33.34
CA ALA A 441 -24.58 19.07 -32.74
C ALA A 441 -25.14 18.26 -33.93
N LYS A 442 -25.51 16.99 -33.90
CA LYS A 442 -25.89 16.06 -32.85
C LYS A 442 -25.77 14.64 -33.46
N GLU A 443 -25.34 13.69 -32.65
CA GLU A 443 -25.72 12.29 -32.81
C GLU A 443 -27.21 12.14 -32.47
N SER A 444 -27.91 11.29 -33.23
CA SER A 444 -29.15 10.65 -32.78
C SER A 444 -29.25 9.27 -33.44
N ASP A 445 -29.11 8.24 -32.59
CA ASP A 445 -29.76 6.93 -32.58
C ASP A 445 -30.06 6.23 -33.91
N LEU A 446 -29.58 4.97 -34.04
CA LEU A 446 -30.41 3.77 -33.89
C LEU A 446 -29.59 2.47 -34.12
N SER A 447 -29.59 1.62 -33.08
CA SER A 447 -29.92 0.19 -33.10
C SER A 447 -29.26 -0.78 -34.10
N ASP A 448 -28.47 -1.71 -33.50
CA ASP A 448 -28.44 -3.17 -33.71
C ASP A 448 -28.58 -3.77 -35.13
N THR A 449 -27.53 -4.49 -35.58
CA THR A 449 -27.50 -5.97 -35.55
C THR A 449 -26.21 -6.54 -36.19
N LEU A 450 -25.54 -7.42 -35.43
CA LEU A 450 -24.88 -8.67 -35.83
C LEU A 450 -23.64 -8.65 -36.76
N SER A 451 -22.52 -9.02 -36.11
CA SER A 451 -21.51 -10.04 -36.44
C SER A 451 -20.84 -10.13 -37.84
N PRO A 452 -19.51 -10.41 -37.87
CA PRO A 452 -18.71 -10.39 -39.08
C PRO A 452 -18.57 -11.78 -39.72
N SER A 453 -18.94 -11.89 -40.99
CA SER A 453 -18.59 -13.03 -41.83
C SER A 453 -17.37 -12.68 -42.68
N LYS A 454 -16.27 -13.38 -42.41
CA LYS A 454 -15.13 -13.53 -43.33
C LYS A 454 -15.64 -14.08 -44.66
N GLU A 455 -15.32 -13.43 -45.77
CA GLU A 455 -14.96 -14.14 -47.00
C GLU A 455 -13.78 -13.45 -47.68
N LYS A 456 -12.77 -14.27 -47.97
CA LYS A 456 -11.74 -14.00 -48.96
C LYS A 456 -12.39 -14.21 -50.34
N SER A 457 -12.28 -13.24 -51.24
CA SER A 457 -12.35 -13.47 -52.68
C SER A 457 -11.63 -12.30 -53.35
N SER A 458 -10.39 -12.53 -53.78
CA SER A 458 -10.03 -12.85 -55.16
C SER A 458 -10.02 -11.59 -56.02
N ASP A 459 -8.79 -11.14 -56.22
CA ASP A 459 -8.32 -10.39 -57.38
C ASP A 459 -8.80 -11.04 -58.69
N ASP A 460 -8.87 -10.21 -59.72
CA ASP A 460 -8.95 -10.53 -61.16
C ASP A 460 -10.28 -10.29 -61.92
N THR A 461 -10.06 -9.79 -63.13
CA THR A 461 -10.94 -9.61 -64.31
C THR A 461 -11.63 -8.25 -64.50
N THR A 462 -10.95 -7.44 -65.31
CA THR A 462 -11.40 -6.94 -66.62
C THR A 462 -12.88 -6.64 -66.88
N ASP A 463 -13.05 -5.55 -67.63
CA ASP A 463 -14.04 -5.35 -68.70
C ASP A 463 -15.25 -4.48 -68.33
N ALA A 464 -15.17 -3.20 -68.70
CA ALA A 464 -16.01 -2.66 -69.77
C ALA A 464 -15.66 -1.17 -69.97
N GLN A 465 -14.94 -0.91 -71.06
CA GLN A 465 -15.20 0.28 -71.85
C GLN A 465 -16.69 0.22 -72.23
N MET A 466 -17.45 1.24 -71.86
CA MET A 466 -18.68 1.56 -72.56
C MET A 466 -18.55 2.98 -73.06
N ASP A 467 -18.60 3.06 -74.38
CA ASP A 467 -18.40 4.23 -75.20
C ASP A 467 -19.32 5.39 -74.79
N GLU A 468 -18.74 6.58 -74.68
CA GLU A 468 -19.46 7.83 -74.88
C GLU A 468 -19.78 7.97 -76.38
N GLN A 469 -20.70 7.15 -76.87
CA GLN A 469 -21.36 7.35 -78.15
C GLN A 469 -22.82 7.00 -77.96
N ASP A 470 -23.62 8.04 -77.68
CA ASP A 470 -24.93 8.28 -78.28
C ASP A 470 -25.67 9.28 -77.41
N LEU A 471 -25.72 10.53 -77.87
CA LEU A 471 -26.90 11.42 -77.85
C LEU A 471 -26.45 12.80 -78.35
N ASN A 472 -25.94 12.84 -79.57
CA ASN A 472 -25.90 14.09 -80.33
C ASN A 472 -26.05 13.78 -81.82
N GLU A 473 -27.31 13.62 -82.24
CA GLU A 473 -27.68 13.78 -83.64
C GLU A 473 -28.90 14.71 -83.76
N PRO A 474 -29.03 15.40 -84.90
CA PRO A 474 -29.49 16.78 -84.96
C PRO A 474 -30.99 16.84 -85.28
N ILE A 475 -31.69 17.81 -84.67
CA ILE A 475 -32.99 18.27 -85.16
C ILE A 475 -32.74 19.09 -86.45
N ALA A 476 -32.44 18.37 -87.52
CA ALA A 476 -32.37 18.87 -88.90
C ALA A 476 -33.16 17.90 -89.78
N LYS A 477 -34.46 17.73 -89.49
CA LYS A 477 -35.42 17.01 -90.34
C LYS A 477 -36.87 17.28 -89.93
N VAL A 478 -37.28 18.56 -89.95
CA VAL A 478 -38.69 18.94 -90.11
C VAL A 478 -38.76 20.13 -91.06
N SER A 479 -38.45 19.85 -92.34
CA SER A 479 -38.67 20.78 -93.44
C SER A 479 -39.14 19.99 -94.65
N LEU A 480 -40.20 19.21 -94.48
CA LEU A 480 -40.98 18.58 -95.54
C LEU A 480 -42.33 18.21 -94.94
N LEU A 481 -43.33 19.05 -95.24
CA LEU A 481 -44.79 18.89 -95.17
C LEU A 481 -45.40 20.26 -94.84
N LYS A 482 -45.14 21.21 -95.75
CA LYS A 482 -45.91 22.43 -95.89
C LYS A 482 -46.29 22.47 -97.35
N ASP A 483 -47.39 21.80 -97.68
CA ASP A 483 -48.31 22.17 -98.74
C ASP A 483 -49.50 21.20 -98.74
N GLU A 484 -50.68 21.79 -98.92
CA GLU A 484 -52.01 21.18 -99.07
C GLU A 484 -52.78 20.79 -97.80
N LEU A 485 -53.36 21.78 -97.10
CA LEU A 485 -54.82 21.78 -96.91
C LEU A 485 -55.37 23.17 -96.60
N GLN A 486 -56.00 23.76 -97.61
CA GLN A 486 -56.74 25.01 -97.52
C GLN A 486 -58.09 24.74 -96.85
N GLY A 487 -58.19 25.08 -95.57
CA GLY A 487 -59.41 25.01 -94.76
C GLY A 487 -59.40 26.13 -93.73
N ALA A 488 -59.85 27.32 -94.15
CA ALA A 488 -59.89 28.52 -93.34
C ALA A 488 -60.95 28.39 -92.22
N GLN A 489 -60.52 27.83 -91.08
CA GLN A 489 -60.97 28.14 -89.70
C GLN A 489 -60.29 27.24 -88.64
N SER A 490 -59.47 26.24 -89.02
CA SER A 490 -58.72 25.38 -88.07
C SER A 490 -57.19 25.58 -88.05
N GLU A 491 -56.61 26.39 -88.94
CA GLU A 491 -55.15 26.65 -88.98
C GLU A 491 -54.61 27.55 -87.86
N THR A 492 -55.47 28.36 -87.23
CA THR A 492 -55.09 29.23 -86.11
C THR A 492 -55.03 28.46 -84.80
N GLU A 493 -55.95 27.53 -84.57
CA GLU A 493 -55.99 26.66 -83.39
C GLU A 493 -54.83 25.65 -83.42
N THR A 494 -54.60 25.00 -84.56
CA THR A 494 -53.46 24.06 -84.73
C THR A 494 -52.09 24.74 -84.60
N LYS A 495 -51.94 26.00 -85.05
CA LYS A 495 -50.69 26.78 -84.83
C LYS A 495 -50.50 27.18 -83.37
N GLN A 496 -51.57 27.54 -82.67
CA GLN A 496 -51.52 27.86 -81.24
C GLN A 496 -51.21 26.60 -80.40
N GLU A 497 -51.80 25.46 -80.74
CA GLU A 497 -51.49 24.16 -80.11
C GLU A 497 -50.04 23.73 -80.36
N ILE A 498 -49.52 23.88 -81.59
CA ILE A 498 -48.11 23.58 -81.89
C ILE A 498 -47.14 24.51 -81.14
N GLN A 499 -47.50 25.79 -80.97
CA GLN A 499 -46.71 26.75 -80.17
C GLN A 499 -46.75 26.42 -78.67
N GLN A 500 -47.92 26.00 -78.16
CA GLN A 500 -48.10 25.56 -76.78
C GLN A 500 -47.29 24.28 -76.50
N LEU A 501 -47.33 23.30 -77.39
CA LEU A 501 -46.53 22.07 -77.30
C LEU A 501 -45.02 22.33 -77.40
N HIS A 502 -44.59 23.31 -78.21
CA HIS A 502 -43.18 23.73 -78.25
C HIS A 502 -42.74 24.38 -76.93
N LYS A 503 -43.60 25.20 -76.32
CA LYS A 503 -43.32 25.81 -75.02
C LYS A 503 -43.22 24.74 -73.92
N GLU A 504 -44.16 23.81 -73.88
CA GLU A 504 -44.14 22.67 -72.95
C GLU A 504 -42.92 21.77 -73.17
N LEU A 505 -42.49 21.56 -74.42
CA LEU A 505 -41.27 20.81 -74.74
C LEU A 505 -40.02 21.50 -74.20
N ILE A 506 -39.91 22.83 -74.36
CA ILE A 506 -38.80 23.62 -73.83
C ILE A 506 -38.78 23.58 -72.30
N GLU A 507 -39.93 23.77 -71.65
CA GLU A 507 -40.08 23.68 -70.20
C GLU A 507 -39.70 22.29 -69.68
N ALA A 508 -40.13 21.22 -70.36
CA ALA A 508 -39.72 19.85 -70.03
C ALA A 508 -38.22 19.61 -70.23
N GLN A 509 -37.61 20.21 -71.26
CA GLN A 509 -36.17 20.12 -71.51
C GLN A 509 -35.34 20.89 -70.47
N GLU A 510 -35.82 22.04 -70.00
CA GLU A 510 -35.21 22.79 -68.90
C GLU A 510 -35.36 22.05 -67.57
N LEU A 511 -36.52 21.44 -67.31
CA LEU A 511 -36.74 20.58 -66.15
C LEU A 511 -35.81 19.36 -66.18
N ALA A 512 -35.63 18.73 -67.34
CA ALA A 512 -34.70 17.61 -67.51
C ALA A 512 -33.24 18.05 -67.29
N ARG A 513 -32.84 19.23 -67.80
CA ARG A 513 -31.50 19.80 -67.56
C ARG A 513 -31.26 20.09 -66.08
N THR A 514 -32.22 20.70 -65.39
CA THR A 514 -32.10 20.97 -63.94
C THR A 514 -32.11 19.69 -63.11
N SER A 515 -32.91 18.68 -63.48
CA SER A 515 -32.86 17.35 -62.85
C SER A 515 -31.50 16.67 -63.06
N LYS A 516 -30.91 16.77 -64.26
CA LYS A 516 -29.57 16.23 -64.55
C LYS A 516 -28.49 16.94 -63.73
N GLN A 517 -28.57 18.27 -63.61
CA GLN A 517 -27.69 19.08 -62.78
C GLN A 517 -27.75 18.62 -61.30
N LYS A 518 -28.97 18.46 -60.76
CA LYS A 518 -29.19 17.97 -59.38
C LYS A 518 -28.64 16.56 -59.17
N CYS A 519 -28.77 15.66 -60.15
CA CYS A 519 -28.15 14.33 -60.07
C CYS A 519 -26.62 14.41 -59.98
N PHE A 520 -25.97 15.29 -60.76
CA PHE A 520 -24.52 15.47 -60.66
C PHE A 520 -24.09 16.08 -59.33
N GLU A 521 -24.84 17.04 -58.79
CA GLU A 521 -24.57 17.63 -57.47
C GLU A 521 -24.71 16.58 -56.36
N LEU A 522 -25.77 15.77 -56.38
CA LEU A 522 -25.96 14.66 -55.43
C LEU A 522 -24.85 13.61 -55.56
N GLN A 523 -24.42 13.29 -56.78
CA GLN A 523 -23.32 12.35 -57.00
C GLN A 523 -22.00 12.89 -56.46
N ALA A 524 -21.72 14.18 -56.63
CA ALA A 524 -20.53 14.83 -56.06
C ALA A 524 -20.54 14.81 -54.52
N LEU A 525 -21.68 15.12 -53.89
CA LEU A 525 -21.83 15.07 -52.43
C LEU A 525 -21.65 13.65 -51.88
N LEU A 526 -22.24 12.64 -52.53
CA LEU A 526 -22.08 11.24 -52.15
C LEU A 526 -20.61 10.80 -52.23
N GLU A 527 -19.89 11.28 -53.25
CA GLU A 527 -18.48 10.96 -53.46
C GLU A 527 -17.56 11.67 -52.46
N GLU A 528 -17.92 12.86 -52.01
CA GLU A 528 -17.26 13.59 -50.92
C GLU A 528 -17.49 12.92 -49.57
N GLU A 529 -18.72 12.51 -49.24
CA GLU A 529 -19.00 11.71 -48.04
C GLU A 529 -18.20 10.41 -48.04
N ARG A 530 -18.18 9.67 -49.16
CA ARG A 530 -17.38 8.44 -49.30
C ARG A 530 -15.87 8.69 -49.10
N LYS A 531 -15.35 9.86 -49.47
CA LYS A 531 -13.95 10.24 -49.21
C LYS A 531 -13.74 10.53 -47.72
N ALA A 532 -14.64 11.27 -47.09
CA ALA A 532 -14.58 11.54 -45.65
C ALA A 532 -14.60 10.26 -44.82
N TYR A 533 -15.52 9.32 -45.14
CA TYR A 533 -15.56 8.01 -44.49
C TYR A 533 -14.27 7.20 -44.67
N ARG A 534 -13.68 7.20 -45.87
CA ARG A 534 -12.40 6.52 -46.11
C ARG A 534 -11.26 7.09 -45.25
N LEU A 535 -11.16 8.42 -45.16
CA LEU A 535 -10.15 9.07 -44.30
C LEU A 535 -10.35 8.72 -42.82
N GLN A 536 -11.60 8.71 -42.34
CA GLN A 536 -11.92 8.33 -40.96
C GLN A 536 -11.55 6.86 -40.67
N VAL A 537 -11.81 5.94 -41.62
CA VAL A 537 -11.41 4.53 -41.50
C VAL A 537 -9.88 4.38 -41.50
N GLU A 538 -9.17 5.12 -42.34
CA GLU A 538 -7.70 5.11 -42.33
C GLU A 538 -7.11 5.64 -41.02
N GLU A 539 -7.68 6.71 -40.46
CA GLU A 539 -7.23 7.30 -39.19
C GLU A 539 -7.49 6.36 -38.01
N SER A 540 -8.69 5.77 -37.92
CA SER A 540 -8.99 4.75 -36.92
C SER A 540 -8.11 3.50 -37.07
N THR A 541 -7.79 3.08 -38.30
CA THR A 541 -6.87 1.97 -38.56
C THR A 541 -5.46 2.27 -38.06
N LYS A 542 -4.94 3.49 -38.32
CA LYS A 542 -3.63 3.92 -37.79
C LYS A 542 -3.62 3.93 -36.26
N GLN A 543 -4.71 4.37 -35.64
CA GLN A 543 -4.84 4.40 -34.18
C GLN A 543 -4.89 2.99 -33.59
N ILE A 544 -5.62 2.07 -34.22
CA ILE A 544 -5.65 0.65 -33.84
C ILE A 544 -4.26 0.03 -33.96
N GLN A 545 -3.53 0.27 -35.05
CA GLN A 545 -2.17 -0.24 -35.24
C GLN A 545 -1.21 0.29 -34.18
N PHE A 546 -1.30 1.57 -33.84
CA PHE A 546 -0.50 2.17 -32.78
C PHE A 546 -0.78 1.54 -31.40
N LEU A 547 -2.05 1.34 -31.06
CA LEU A 547 -2.45 0.68 -29.82
C LEU A 547 -2.02 -0.80 -29.80
N GLN A 548 -2.10 -1.51 -30.91
CA GLN A 548 -1.60 -2.88 -31.05
C GLN A 548 -0.08 -2.95 -30.84
N ALA A 549 0.67 -1.99 -31.39
CA ALA A 549 2.13 -1.91 -31.18
C ALA A 549 2.48 -1.62 -29.72
N GLN A 550 1.75 -0.73 -29.04
CA GLN A 550 1.93 -0.50 -27.61
C GLN A 550 1.62 -1.74 -26.77
N LEU A 551 0.50 -2.42 -27.05
CA LEU A 551 0.14 -3.66 -26.36
C LEU A 551 1.21 -4.73 -26.52
N HIS A 552 1.75 -4.90 -27.74
CA HIS A 552 2.83 -5.85 -27.98
C HIS A 552 4.12 -5.47 -27.22
N ARG A 553 4.43 -4.18 -27.11
CA ARG A 553 5.58 -3.70 -26.33
C ARG A 553 5.40 -4.01 -24.85
N LEU A 554 4.24 -3.68 -24.29
CA LEU A 554 3.90 -3.98 -22.90
C LEU A 554 3.91 -5.48 -22.60
N GLN A 555 3.41 -6.31 -23.52
CA GLN A 555 3.48 -7.77 -23.39
C GLN A 555 4.92 -8.26 -23.30
N LYS A 556 5.81 -7.72 -24.14
CA LYS A 556 7.24 -8.06 -24.09
C LYS A 556 7.90 -7.60 -22.79
N ASP A 557 7.58 -6.40 -22.33
CA ASP A 557 8.12 -5.88 -21.07
C ASP A 557 7.65 -6.71 -19.87
N ILE A 558 6.39 -7.17 -19.87
CA ILE A 558 5.85 -8.09 -18.85
C ILE A 558 6.58 -9.44 -18.89
N GLU A 559 6.86 -9.99 -20.07
CA GLU A 559 7.59 -11.25 -20.22
C GLU A 559 9.02 -11.12 -19.68
N ASN A 560 9.73 -10.06 -20.05
CA ASN A 560 11.08 -9.78 -19.55
C ASN A 560 11.10 -9.66 -18.02
N LEU A 561 10.16 -8.91 -17.43
CA LEU A 561 10.05 -8.77 -15.97
C LEU A 561 9.74 -10.10 -15.26
N ARG A 562 8.97 -10.98 -15.91
CA ARG A 562 8.73 -12.34 -15.38
C ARG A 562 10.01 -13.17 -15.39
N GLU A 563 10.79 -13.09 -16.47
CA GLU A 563 12.06 -13.81 -16.60
C GLU A 563 13.10 -13.29 -15.59
N GLU A 564 13.24 -11.97 -15.44
CA GLU A 564 14.10 -11.35 -14.43
C GLU A 564 13.73 -11.80 -13.01
N LYS A 565 12.43 -11.78 -12.69
CA LYS A 565 11.93 -12.26 -11.39
C LYS A 565 12.27 -13.73 -11.16
N GLU A 566 12.09 -14.60 -12.15
CA GLU A 566 12.41 -16.03 -11.99
C GLU A 566 13.91 -16.26 -11.83
N ASN A 567 14.74 -15.50 -12.56
CA ASN A 567 16.19 -15.53 -12.44
C ASN A 567 16.66 -15.08 -11.05
N GLU A 568 16.05 -14.03 -10.49
CA GLU A 568 16.37 -13.55 -9.15
C GLU A 568 15.91 -14.54 -8.06
N ILE A 569 14.73 -15.14 -8.22
CA ILE A 569 14.24 -16.22 -7.33
C ILE A 569 15.17 -17.44 -7.39
N SER A 570 15.63 -17.82 -8.57
CA SER A 570 16.60 -18.89 -8.78
C SER A 570 17.94 -18.59 -8.08
N SER A 571 18.48 -17.39 -8.28
CA SER A 571 19.73 -16.94 -7.67
C SER A 571 19.64 -16.93 -6.14
N THR A 572 18.57 -16.36 -5.59
CA THR A 572 18.35 -16.32 -4.13
C THR A 572 18.14 -17.71 -3.54
N ARG A 573 17.44 -18.63 -4.23
CA ARG A 573 17.33 -20.03 -3.81
C ARG A 573 18.68 -20.74 -3.77
N ASN A 574 19.52 -20.53 -4.79
CA ASN A 574 20.85 -21.13 -4.83
C ASN A 574 21.75 -20.59 -3.71
N ALA A 575 21.71 -19.28 -3.44
CA ALA A 575 22.43 -18.68 -2.33
C ALA A 575 21.95 -19.22 -0.97
N LEU A 576 20.63 -19.42 -0.81
CA LEU A 576 20.06 -20.01 0.39
C LEU A 576 20.52 -21.45 0.60
N LEU A 577 20.54 -22.27 -0.47
CA LEU A 577 21.06 -23.64 -0.40
C LEU A 577 22.54 -23.65 0.01
N SER A 578 23.37 -22.79 -0.59
CA SER A 578 24.78 -22.68 -0.22
C SER A 578 24.97 -22.27 1.24
N ALA A 579 24.16 -21.34 1.75
CA ALA A 579 24.21 -20.93 3.15
C ALA A 579 23.74 -22.06 4.09
N GLN A 580 22.74 -22.85 3.68
CA GLN A 580 22.31 -24.03 4.44
C GLN A 580 23.41 -25.10 4.52
N ASP A 581 24.12 -25.34 3.41
CA ASP A 581 25.26 -26.27 3.38
C ASP A 581 26.41 -25.79 4.28
N GLU A 582 26.71 -24.48 4.28
CA GLU A 582 27.73 -23.90 5.17
C GLU A 582 27.34 -24.02 6.65
N ILE A 583 26.08 -23.75 6.99
CA ILE A 583 25.56 -23.96 8.34
C ILE A 583 25.71 -25.42 8.76
N LEU A 584 25.42 -26.38 7.88
CA LEU A 584 25.57 -27.80 8.16
C LEU A 584 27.03 -28.17 8.44
N LEU A 585 27.97 -27.65 7.63
CA LEU A 585 29.41 -27.87 7.83
C LEU A 585 29.89 -27.27 9.15
N LEU A 586 29.43 -26.06 9.50
CA LEU A 586 29.77 -25.41 10.77
C LEU A 586 29.19 -26.18 11.97
N GLN A 587 27.96 -26.70 11.86
CA GLN A 587 27.36 -27.54 12.89
C GLN A 587 28.16 -28.84 13.10
N GLN A 588 28.56 -29.52 12.03
CA GLN A 588 29.40 -30.72 12.12
C GLN A 588 30.77 -30.41 12.73
N GLY A 589 31.38 -29.29 12.36
CA GLY A 589 32.64 -28.83 12.95
C GLY A 589 32.51 -28.52 14.45
N ALA A 590 31.41 -27.89 14.85
CA ALA A 590 31.12 -27.59 16.25
C ALA A 590 30.85 -28.86 17.07
N GLU A 591 30.11 -29.83 16.52
CA GLU A 591 29.84 -31.12 17.17
C GLU A 591 31.13 -31.92 17.36
N LYS A 592 32.00 -31.96 16.34
CA LYS A 592 33.31 -32.60 16.44
C LYS A 592 34.18 -31.95 17.51
N ALA A 593 34.28 -30.61 17.50
CA ALA A 593 35.04 -29.88 18.52
C ALA A 593 34.47 -30.07 19.94
N ALA A 594 33.15 -30.19 20.08
CA ALA A 594 32.52 -30.51 21.35
C ALA A 594 32.88 -31.94 21.81
N SER A 595 32.86 -32.92 20.90
CA SER A 595 33.24 -34.30 21.23
C SER A 595 34.72 -34.42 21.63
N GLU A 596 35.61 -33.70 20.96
CA GLU A 596 37.04 -33.64 21.33
C GLU A 596 37.22 -33.02 22.72
N ARG A 597 36.49 -31.94 23.03
CA ARG A 597 36.49 -31.34 24.37
C ARG A 597 35.98 -32.29 25.44
N ASP A 598 34.92 -33.04 25.16
CA ASP A 598 34.38 -34.01 26.12
C ASP A 598 35.40 -35.14 26.38
N THR A 599 36.14 -35.58 25.36
CA THR A 599 37.23 -36.57 25.53
C THR A 599 38.38 -36.01 26.35
N ASP A 600 38.78 -34.76 26.13
CA ASP A 600 39.84 -34.11 26.90
C ASP A 600 39.43 -33.91 28.37
N ILE A 601 38.17 -33.51 28.60
CA ILE A 601 37.62 -33.38 29.95
C ILE A 601 37.62 -34.74 30.66
N ALA A 602 37.26 -35.82 29.97
CA ALA A 602 37.27 -37.16 30.55
C ALA A 602 38.70 -37.60 30.92
N ALA A 603 39.69 -37.36 30.04
CA ALA A 603 41.09 -37.64 30.32
C ALA A 603 41.61 -36.85 31.54
N LEU A 604 41.33 -35.55 31.60
CA LEU A 604 41.70 -34.70 32.75
C LEU A 604 41.00 -35.14 34.06
N GLN A 605 39.77 -35.64 33.99
CA GLN A 605 39.08 -36.20 35.15
C GLN A 605 39.76 -37.49 35.65
N GLU A 606 40.27 -38.33 34.76
CA GLU A 606 41.01 -39.53 35.10
C GLU A 606 42.36 -39.21 35.75
N GLU A 607 43.15 -38.31 35.14
CA GLU A 607 44.42 -37.82 35.72
C GLU A 607 44.20 -37.21 37.12
N LEU A 608 43.14 -36.41 37.28
CA LEU A 608 42.81 -35.80 38.56
C LEU A 608 42.39 -36.85 39.62
N GLN A 609 41.78 -37.96 39.23
CA GLN A 609 41.54 -39.09 40.14
C GLN A 609 42.83 -39.79 40.54
N GLU A 610 43.75 -39.99 39.59
CA GLU A 610 45.06 -40.60 39.86
C GLU A 610 45.87 -39.76 40.86
N VAL A 611 46.00 -38.45 40.60
CA VAL A 611 46.69 -37.53 41.52
C VAL A 611 46.04 -37.49 42.90
N ARG A 612 44.70 -37.55 42.98
CA ARG A 612 44.00 -37.65 44.28
C ARG A 612 44.35 -38.94 45.01
N ALA A 613 44.40 -40.07 44.30
CA ALA A 613 44.76 -41.35 44.88
C ALA A 613 46.22 -41.37 45.36
N GLU A 614 47.15 -40.79 44.61
CA GLU A 614 48.54 -40.61 45.04
C GLU A 614 48.65 -39.74 46.29
N LEU A 615 47.93 -38.61 46.33
CA LEU A 615 47.92 -37.71 47.48
C LEU A 615 47.37 -38.41 48.73
N GLU A 616 46.36 -39.27 48.61
CA GLU A 616 45.88 -40.11 49.72
C GLU A 616 46.91 -41.15 50.18
N ARG A 617 47.70 -41.73 49.26
CA ARG A 617 48.82 -42.63 49.63
C ARG A 617 49.87 -41.87 50.42
N TRP A 618 50.32 -40.72 49.91
CA TRP A 618 51.29 -39.87 50.61
C TRP A 618 50.80 -39.43 51.99
N ARG A 619 49.51 -39.11 52.14
CA ARG A 619 48.92 -38.81 53.46
C ARG A 619 48.97 -40.00 54.42
N LYS A 620 48.74 -41.22 53.93
CA LYS A 620 48.83 -42.43 54.76
C LYS A 620 50.27 -42.69 55.20
N GLU A 621 51.22 -42.63 54.27
CA GLU A 621 52.66 -42.78 54.58
C GLU A 621 53.13 -41.72 55.57
N ALA A 622 52.76 -40.45 55.37
CA ALA A 622 53.06 -39.37 56.32
C ALA A 622 52.52 -39.67 57.73
N SER A 623 51.30 -40.20 57.85
CA SER A 623 50.72 -40.60 59.15
C SER A 623 51.44 -41.80 59.78
N GLU A 624 51.94 -42.74 58.98
CA GLU A 624 52.77 -43.85 59.48
C GLU A 624 54.11 -43.33 60.03
N TYR A 625 54.79 -42.45 59.29
CA TYR A 625 56.01 -41.81 59.77
C TYR A 625 55.78 -40.98 61.03
N GLU A 626 54.67 -40.25 61.14
CA GLU A 626 54.30 -39.53 62.38
C GLU A 626 54.18 -40.49 63.57
N LYS A 627 53.52 -41.65 63.40
CA LYS A 627 53.41 -42.67 64.45
C LYS A 627 54.77 -43.24 64.83
N GLU A 628 55.64 -43.51 63.86
CA GLU A 628 56.99 -43.98 64.11
C GLU A 628 57.82 -42.96 64.89
N ILE A 629 57.75 -41.68 64.53
CA ILE A 629 58.41 -40.58 65.24
C ILE A 629 57.93 -40.54 66.70
N VAL A 630 56.61 -40.60 66.95
CA VAL A 630 56.05 -40.61 68.30
C VAL A 630 56.52 -41.83 69.11
N ASN A 631 56.53 -43.02 68.51
CA ASN A 631 57.02 -44.23 69.15
C ASN A 631 58.52 -44.15 69.49
N LEU A 632 59.32 -43.61 68.57
CA LEU A 632 60.75 -43.41 68.78
C LEU A 632 61.00 -42.38 69.90
N GLN A 633 60.27 -41.26 69.91
CA GLN A 633 60.32 -40.27 70.99
C GLN A 633 59.95 -40.88 72.35
N ALA A 634 58.88 -41.67 72.42
CA ALA A 634 58.50 -42.37 73.65
C ALA A 634 59.57 -43.37 74.12
N SER A 635 60.15 -44.14 73.19
CA SER A 635 61.24 -45.08 73.50
C SER A 635 62.51 -44.39 73.98
N PHE A 636 62.78 -43.18 73.46
CA PHE A 636 63.91 -42.36 73.85
C PHE A 636 63.69 -41.81 75.26
N GLN A 637 62.51 -41.24 75.54
CA GLN A 637 62.14 -40.76 76.87
C GLN A 637 62.21 -41.87 77.92
N LEU A 638 61.72 -43.09 77.61
CA LEU A 638 61.81 -44.23 78.52
C LEU A 638 63.27 -44.60 78.82
N ARG A 639 64.15 -44.60 77.81
CA ARG A 639 65.58 -44.85 78.01
C ARG A 639 66.26 -43.76 78.83
N CYS A 640 65.88 -42.49 78.63
CA CYS A 640 66.35 -41.38 79.47
C CYS A 640 65.94 -41.58 80.94
N GLN A 641 64.67 -41.91 81.20
CA GLN A 641 64.18 -42.22 82.55
C GLN A 641 64.92 -43.41 83.18
N GLN A 642 65.11 -44.51 82.43
CA GLN A 642 65.86 -45.67 82.92
C GLN A 642 67.32 -45.32 83.26
N CYS A 643 67.96 -44.47 82.45
CA CYS A 643 69.33 -44.01 82.72
C CYS A 643 69.38 -43.11 83.97
N GLU A 644 68.43 -42.20 84.13
CA GLU A 644 68.31 -41.39 85.35
C GLU A 644 68.06 -42.24 86.60
N ASP A 645 67.19 -43.25 86.51
CA ASP A 645 66.88 -44.14 87.63
C ASP A 645 68.07 -45.04 87.98
N GLN A 646 68.80 -45.56 86.99
CA GLN A 646 70.07 -46.26 87.22
C GLN A 646 71.10 -45.36 87.89
N GLN A 647 71.23 -44.09 87.45
CA GLN A 647 72.11 -43.13 88.10
C GLN A 647 71.67 -42.80 89.53
N ARG A 648 70.36 -42.70 89.81
CA ARG A 648 69.81 -42.52 91.18
C ARG A 648 70.07 -43.74 92.05
N GLU A 649 69.89 -44.96 91.53
CA GLU A 649 70.18 -46.21 92.24
C GLU A 649 71.68 -46.35 92.54
N GLU A 650 72.55 -46.03 91.58
CA GLU A 650 74.00 -46.02 91.81
C GLU A 650 74.42 -44.93 92.80
N ALA A 651 73.84 -43.73 92.72
CA ALA A 651 74.10 -42.65 93.67
C ALA A 651 73.65 -43.00 95.09
N THR A 652 72.47 -43.61 95.26
CA THR A 652 71.98 -44.10 96.57
C THR A 652 72.82 -45.26 97.09
N ARG A 653 73.29 -46.17 96.22
CA ARG A 653 74.23 -47.25 96.58
C ARG A 653 75.61 -46.72 96.99
N LEU A 654 76.08 -45.64 96.37
CA LEU A 654 77.31 -44.93 96.74
C LEU A 654 77.14 -44.10 98.02
N GLN A 655 75.97 -43.50 98.27
CA GLN A 655 75.65 -42.84 99.55
C GLN A 655 75.55 -43.85 100.71
N GLY A 656 74.97 -45.03 100.48
CA GLY A 656 74.96 -46.13 101.46
C GLY A 656 76.36 -46.65 101.81
N LYS A 657 77.32 -46.55 100.88
CA LYS A 657 78.74 -46.83 101.14
C LYS A 657 79.50 -45.68 101.82
N LYS A 658 79.03 -44.43 101.71
CA LYS A 658 79.67 -43.25 102.32
C LYS A 658 79.22 -42.94 103.75
N VAL A 659 78.28 -43.69 104.34
CA VAL A 659 77.92 -43.58 105.78
C VAL A 659 78.93 -44.29 106.70
N LEU A 660 79.95 -44.96 106.16
CA LEU A 660 81.00 -45.61 106.97
C LEU A 660 82.40 -44.98 106.91
N ASP A 661 82.63 -43.89 106.18
CA ASP A 661 83.88 -43.13 106.32
C ASP A 661 83.72 -41.66 105.87
N HIS A 662 83.84 -40.75 106.82
CA HIS A 662 84.29 -39.36 106.64
C HIS A 662 85.77 -39.31 107.09
N PRO A 663 86.66 -38.50 106.48
CA PRO A 663 86.48 -37.04 106.51
C PRO A 663 86.99 -36.23 105.29
N GLU A 664 86.51 -34.98 105.28
CA GLU A 664 87.13 -33.67 104.92
C GLU A 664 88.14 -33.52 103.76
N GLY A 665 87.89 -32.52 102.91
CA GLY A 665 88.90 -31.93 102.02
C GLY A 665 88.33 -30.94 101.00
N ASN A 666 88.43 -29.65 101.29
CA ASN A 666 88.19 -28.51 100.39
C ASN A 666 88.98 -28.61 99.07
N CYS A 667 88.37 -28.20 97.94
CA CYS A 667 89.01 -27.39 96.90
C CYS A 667 87.99 -26.85 95.88
N HIS A 668 88.03 -25.53 95.66
CA HIS A 668 87.38 -24.81 94.57
C HIS A 668 87.79 -25.34 93.19
N ASN A 669 86.85 -25.37 92.24
CA ASN A 669 87.07 -24.85 90.89
C ASN A 669 85.75 -24.68 90.12
N HIS A 670 85.57 -23.48 89.57
CA HIS A 670 84.62 -23.12 88.52
C HIS A 670 84.78 -24.03 87.30
N PHE A 671 83.68 -24.48 86.71
CA PHE A 671 83.55 -24.64 85.26
C PHE A 671 82.07 -24.59 84.87
N GLU A 672 81.71 -23.54 84.13
CA GLU A 672 80.51 -23.47 83.29
C GLU A 672 80.56 -24.58 82.24
N MET A 673 79.42 -25.21 81.92
CA MET A 673 79.04 -25.42 80.53
C MET A 673 77.62 -26.02 80.42
N SER A 674 76.77 -25.21 79.78
CA SER A 674 75.75 -25.55 78.78
C SER A 674 74.63 -26.53 79.17
N GLU A 675 73.47 -25.92 79.42
CA GLU A 675 72.15 -26.43 79.06
C GLU A 675 72.16 -27.00 77.63
N CYS A 676 71.87 -28.30 77.49
CA CYS A 676 71.29 -28.85 76.27
C CYS A 676 69.83 -29.15 76.59
N GLN A 677 68.95 -28.21 76.22
CA GLN A 677 67.53 -28.46 76.06
C GLN A 677 67.33 -29.54 74.99
N ILE A 678 66.56 -30.58 75.32
CA ILE A 678 65.69 -31.28 74.36
C ILE A 678 64.29 -31.28 74.96
#